data_AF-A0A093LR94-F1
#
_entry.id   AF-A0A093LR94-F1
#
_cell.length_a   1.000
_cell.length_b   1.000
_cell.length_c   1.000
_cell.angle_alpha   90.00
_cell.angle_beta   90.00
_cell.angle_gamma   90.00
#
_symmetry.space_group_name_H-M   'P 1'
#
loop_
_entity.id
_entity.type
_entity.pdbx_description
1 polymer ?
#
loop_
_entity_poly.entity_id
_entity_poly.type
_entity_poly.pdbx_seq_one_letter_code
_entity_poly.pdbx_strand_id
1 'polypeptide(L)'
;IVFTLCFPIVFFIGLLPQVNTFVMYLCEQLDIHVFGGNATTSLLAALYSFICSIVAVALLYGLCYGALKDSWDGQHIPVLFSIFCGLLVAISYHLSRQSSDPSVLFSLVQSKFFPNSEDKNPEDPLSEVKDPLPEKLRNSVSERLQSDLIVCIVIGVLYFAIHVSTVFTVLQPILSYVLYALVGTVGFVTHYVLPQLRKQLPWHCFSHPLLKTKEYYQFEVRNAAHVMWFEKLHIWLLFVEKNIIYPLIVLNELSSSAKNIASPKKLDTELGALMITIAGLKLLRSSFSNPTCQYVTVIFTVLFFTFDYKSFTETMLLDLFFMSILFSKLWELFYKLRFVYTYIAPWQITWGSAFHAFAQPFAVPHSAMLFVQAAVSAFFSTPLNPFLGSAIFITSYARPVKFWERDYNTKRVDHSNTRLASQLDRNPGADDNNLNSIFYEHLTRSLQHSLCGDLLLGRWGNYSTGDCFILASDYLNALVHLIEIGNGLVTFQLRGLEFRGTYCQQREVEAITEGVEEDEGFCCCEPGHLPHMLSFNAAFGQRWLAWEVLVTKYVLEGYSITDNSAASMLQVFDLRKILTTYYVKGIIYYVTTSPKLEEWLANETMQEGLRFCTDRNYVDVDPTFNPNIDEDYDHRLAGISRESFCMIYLNWIEYCCSRREKPLDSSKDSPLVTLCYGLCVLGRRALGTASHHMSSNLESFLYGLHALFKGDFRISSIRDEWIFADMELLRKVVVPGIRMSLKLHQDHFTSPDEYDDPSVLYEAITTHEENLVIAHEGDPAWRSAVLSNSPSLLALRHVMDDGTNEYKIIMLNKRYLSFRVIKVNKECVRGLWAGQQQELVFLRNRNPERGSIQNAKQALRNMINSSCDQPIGYPIYVSPLTTSYSDSHEQLKEILGGAISLGNIRNFIVSTWHRLRKGCGAGCNSGGNIEDSDAGGGASCTSNNATINESQSSMSQGGGNAPTGQGPGAVQHPPVAAHPTALPAAHPPTHPSTLGTSHSSHSVQSSLVRHSPARASVASHSSYCYGSRHSSLRTSTTGFVPCRRSSTSQISLRNLPSSIQSRLSMVNQMEPTGQTGVSAQHGLPSSSSSSQSIPACKQHALVGFLGTEGGSNATETQSGGNASPANQMQAKKDDVIYRIQLMDPSQVLEGINVSKRKELQWPDEVIRLKAGRNSWKDWSPQEGMEGHVIHRWVPCSRDPSSRSHIDKTILLVQIEDKYVAVVETGVLELGAEV
;
A
#
# COMPACT_ATOMS: atom_id res chain seq x y z
N ILE A 1 -39.74 -26.94 -15.99
CA ILE A 1 -39.37 -27.94 -17.03
C ILE A 1 -38.18 -27.46 -17.84
N VAL A 2 -38.31 -26.68 -18.93
CA VAL A 2 -37.15 -26.32 -19.79
C VAL A 2 -36.00 -25.68 -19.00
N PHE A 3 -36.26 -24.62 -18.22
CA PHE A 3 -35.27 -24.01 -17.32
C PHE A 3 -34.63 -25.03 -16.34
N THR A 4 -35.43 -25.97 -15.84
CA THR A 4 -35.01 -27.04 -14.92
C THR A 4 -34.08 -28.05 -15.61
N LEU A 5 -34.32 -28.37 -16.89
CA LEU A 5 -33.49 -29.25 -17.71
C LEU A 5 -32.18 -28.57 -18.14
N CYS A 6 -32.24 -27.26 -18.43
CA CYS A 6 -31.06 -26.46 -18.72
C CYS A 6 -30.23 -26.10 -17.47
N PHE A 7 -30.77 -26.31 -16.26
CA PHE A 7 -30.15 -25.88 -15.00
C PHE A 7 -28.66 -26.31 -14.84
N PRO A 8 -28.24 -27.54 -15.19
CA PRO A 8 -26.82 -27.92 -15.11
C PRO A 8 -25.92 -27.08 -16.05
N ILE A 9 -26.41 -26.71 -17.23
CA ILE A 9 -25.68 -25.88 -18.20
C ILE A 9 -25.62 -24.43 -17.72
N VAL A 10 -26.76 -23.88 -17.25
CA VAL A 10 -26.85 -22.52 -16.70
C VAL A 10 -25.97 -22.36 -15.45
N PHE A 11 -25.91 -23.39 -14.60
CA PHE A 11 -25.01 -23.45 -13.45
C PHE A 11 -23.54 -23.57 -13.86
N PHE A 12 -23.19 -24.44 -14.82
CA PHE A 12 -21.82 -24.62 -15.32
C PHE A 12 -21.24 -23.34 -15.95
N ILE A 13 -22.05 -22.59 -16.70
CA ILE A 13 -21.64 -21.29 -17.27
C ILE A 13 -21.51 -20.22 -16.16
N GLY A 14 -22.08 -20.42 -14.97
CA GLY A 14 -22.04 -19.44 -13.88
C GLY A 14 -22.99 -18.27 -14.11
N LEU A 15 -24.20 -18.54 -14.62
CA LEU A 15 -25.24 -17.54 -14.89
C LEU A 15 -26.23 -17.35 -13.72
N LEU A 16 -26.21 -18.23 -12.72
CA LEU A 16 -27.11 -18.15 -11.56
C LEU A 16 -26.39 -17.62 -10.31
N PRO A 17 -26.87 -16.53 -9.69
CA PRO A 17 -26.39 -16.04 -8.40
C PRO A 17 -26.88 -16.90 -7.24
N GLN A 18 -26.26 -16.75 -6.07
CA GLN A 18 -26.86 -17.21 -4.81
C GLN A 18 -28.06 -16.34 -4.45
N VAL A 19 -29.05 -16.88 -3.73
CA VAL A 19 -30.29 -16.15 -3.39
C VAL A 19 -30.01 -14.87 -2.62
N ASN A 20 -29.11 -14.93 -1.64
CA ASN A 20 -28.63 -13.77 -0.87
C ASN A 20 -28.02 -12.69 -1.79
N THR A 21 -27.01 -13.04 -2.60
CA THR A 21 -26.41 -12.16 -3.63
C THR A 21 -27.48 -11.51 -4.51
N PHE A 22 -28.47 -12.28 -4.97
CA PHE A 22 -29.53 -11.79 -5.85
C PHE A 22 -30.47 -10.80 -5.16
N VAL A 23 -30.91 -11.09 -3.92
CA VAL A 23 -31.76 -10.18 -3.14
C VAL A 23 -31.00 -8.91 -2.78
N MET A 24 -29.73 -9.01 -2.39
CA MET A 24 -28.87 -7.84 -2.14
C MET A 24 -28.72 -6.97 -3.39
N TYR A 25 -28.40 -7.57 -4.55
CA TYR A 25 -28.35 -6.90 -5.85
C TYR A 25 -29.69 -6.23 -6.20
N LEU A 26 -30.82 -6.92 -6.00
CA LEU A 26 -32.13 -6.41 -6.36
C LEU A 26 -32.53 -5.20 -5.48
N CYS A 27 -32.37 -5.29 -4.16
CA CYS A 27 -32.63 -4.19 -3.25
C CYS A 27 -31.70 -2.99 -3.53
N GLU A 28 -30.41 -3.24 -3.78
CA GLU A 28 -29.43 -2.19 -4.11
C GLU A 28 -29.75 -1.48 -5.44
N GLN A 29 -30.05 -2.22 -6.51
CA GLN A 29 -30.41 -1.63 -7.80
C GLN A 29 -31.72 -0.83 -7.72
N LEU A 30 -32.71 -1.32 -6.95
CA LEU A 30 -33.97 -0.58 -6.75
C LEU A 30 -33.75 0.69 -5.93
N ASP A 31 -32.99 0.64 -4.82
CA ASP A 31 -32.73 1.85 -4.03
C ASP A 31 -31.94 2.90 -4.83
N ILE A 32 -30.90 2.50 -5.57
CA ILE A 32 -30.12 3.38 -6.43
C ILE A 32 -30.97 3.97 -7.57
N HIS A 33 -31.65 3.16 -8.38
CA HIS A 33 -32.30 3.64 -9.61
C HIS A 33 -33.73 4.17 -9.44
N VAL A 34 -34.44 3.79 -8.36
CA VAL A 34 -35.79 4.29 -8.06
C VAL A 34 -35.75 5.42 -7.03
N PHE A 35 -34.99 5.28 -5.94
CA PHE A 35 -34.97 6.24 -4.82
C PHE A 35 -33.69 7.09 -4.71
N GLY A 36 -32.72 6.91 -5.62
CA GLY A 36 -31.47 7.67 -5.63
C GLY A 36 -30.50 7.33 -4.49
N GLY A 37 -30.59 6.11 -3.96
CA GLY A 37 -29.78 5.63 -2.84
C GLY A 37 -28.33 5.32 -3.17
N ASN A 38 -27.61 4.90 -2.12
CA ASN A 38 -26.20 4.52 -2.20
C ASN A 38 -26.08 2.98 -2.33
N ALA A 39 -24.90 2.49 -2.67
CA ALA A 39 -24.61 1.05 -2.64
C ALA A 39 -24.35 0.54 -1.21
N THR A 40 -24.37 -0.78 -1.03
CA THR A 40 -24.66 -1.42 0.26
C THR A 40 -23.56 -2.38 0.72
N THR A 41 -23.32 -2.43 2.04
CA THR A 41 -22.26 -3.24 2.65
C THR A 41 -22.65 -4.70 2.92
N SER A 42 -23.94 -5.02 3.03
CA SER A 42 -24.45 -6.36 3.33
C SER A 42 -25.91 -6.52 2.91
N LEU A 43 -26.43 -7.76 2.91
CA LEU A 43 -27.85 -8.04 2.70
C LEU A 43 -28.76 -7.35 3.72
N LEU A 44 -28.33 -7.26 4.99
CA LEU A 44 -29.09 -6.56 6.04
C LEU A 44 -29.09 -5.04 5.80
N ALA A 45 -27.95 -4.46 5.43
CA ALA A 45 -27.83 -3.06 5.04
C ALA A 45 -28.69 -2.71 3.81
N ALA A 46 -28.74 -3.59 2.81
CA ALA A 46 -29.56 -3.42 1.61
C ALA A 46 -31.07 -3.42 1.93
N LEU A 47 -31.53 -4.35 2.76
CA LEU A 47 -32.92 -4.36 3.24
C LEU A 47 -33.22 -3.13 4.10
N TYR A 48 -32.31 -2.72 4.97
CA TYR A 48 -32.47 -1.54 5.84
C TYR A 48 -32.57 -0.22 5.04
N SER A 49 -31.67 0.04 4.09
CA SER A 49 -31.73 1.24 3.23
C SER A 49 -33.02 1.27 2.41
N PHE A 50 -33.39 0.15 1.79
CA PHE A 50 -34.61 0.02 0.99
C PHE A 50 -35.89 0.27 1.81
N ILE A 51 -35.95 -0.23 3.05
CA ILE A 51 -37.07 0.05 3.97
C ILE A 51 -37.08 1.54 4.37
N CYS A 52 -35.93 2.16 4.66
CA CYS A 52 -35.86 3.58 4.98
C CYS A 52 -36.36 4.45 3.82
N SER A 53 -36.01 4.11 2.58
CA SER A 53 -36.52 4.79 1.38
C SER A 53 -38.03 4.64 1.22
N ILE A 54 -38.59 3.44 1.44
CA ILE A 54 -40.05 3.23 1.40
C ILE A 54 -40.77 4.06 2.47
N VAL A 55 -40.26 4.09 3.70
CA VAL A 55 -40.84 4.90 4.79
C VAL A 55 -40.78 6.39 4.46
N ALA A 56 -39.67 6.88 3.92
CA ALA A 56 -39.55 8.26 3.49
C ALA A 56 -40.53 8.64 2.37
N VAL A 57 -40.67 7.78 1.35
CA VAL A 57 -41.66 7.97 0.27
C VAL A 57 -43.09 7.95 0.84
N ALA A 58 -43.42 7.04 1.77
CA ALA A 58 -44.76 6.98 2.36
C ALA A 58 -45.12 8.25 3.16
N LEU A 59 -44.18 8.79 3.94
CA LEU A 59 -44.36 10.05 4.69
C LEU A 59 -44.54 11.25 3.75
N LEU A 60 -43.72 11.35 2.71
CA LEU A 60 -43.77 12.45 1.74
C LEU A 60 -44.99 12.36 0.81
N TYR A 61 -45.40 11.14 0.43
CA TYR A 61 -46.56 10.87 -0.40
C TYR A 61 -47.85 11.42 0.21
N GLY A 62 -48.07 11.22 1.52
CA GLY A 62 -49.27 11.72 2.20
C GLY A 62 -49.41 13.25 2.13
N LEU A 63 -48.29 13.97 2.23
CA LEU A 63 -48.25 15.43 2.08
C LEU A 63 -48.45 15.86 0.62
N CYS A 64 -47.82 15.16 -0.32
CA CYS A 64 -47.94 15.42 -1.76
C CYS A 64 -49.38 15.23 -2.25
N TYR A 65 -50.00 14.08 -1.94
CA TYR A 65 -51.38 13.75 -2.28
C TYR A 65 -52.37 14.74 -1.64
N GLY A 66 -52.21 15.06 -0.35
CA GLY A 66 -53.03 16.06 0.32
C GLY A 66 -52.97 17.43 -0.38
N ALA A 67 -51.79 17.84 -0.82
CA ALA A 67 -51.59 19.13 -1.48
C ALA A 67 -52.08 19.20 -2.94
N LEU A 68 -52.23 18.06 -3.61
CA LEU A 68 -52.73 17.95 -4.99
C LEU A 68 -54.23 17.67 -5.07
N LYS A 69 -54.86 17.34 -3.93
CA LYS A 69 -56.30 17.07 -3.81
C LYS A 69 -57.16 18.35 -3.77
N ASP A 70 -56.61 19.43 -3.22
CA ASP A 70 -57.27 20.75 -3.20
C ASP A 70 -57.08 21.50 -4.52
N SER A 71 -58.04 22.37 -4.87
CA SER A 71 -58.06 23.06 -6.17
C SER A 71 -56.95 24.10 -6.30
N TRP A 72 -55.89 23.75 -7.04
CA TRP A 72 -54.69 24.58 -7.21
C TRP A 72 -54.92 25.72 -8.21
N ASP A 73 -55.12 26.95 -7.72
CA ASP A 73 -55.22 28.17 -8.54
C ASP A 73 -53.90 28.54 -9.24
N GLY A 74 -54.00 29.08 -10.45
CA GLY A 74 -52.83 29.35 -11.31
C GLY A 74 -51.86 30.43 -10.83
N GLN A 75 -52.19 31.17 -9.76
CA GLN A 75 -51.37 32.26 -9.20
C GLN A 75 -50.84 31.97 -7.79
N HIS A 76 -51.35 30.94 -7.10
CA HIS A 76 -50.98 30.63 -5.71
C HIS A 76 -50.59 29.17 -5.54
N ILE A 77 -49.44 28.93 -4.91
CA ILE A 77 -48.96 27.59 -4.57
C ILE A 77 -49.58 27.17 -3.22
N PRO A 78 -50.22 25.99 -3.11
CA PRO A 78 -50.69 25.47 -1.82
C PRO A 78 -49.56 25.40 -0.80
N VAL A 79 -49.80 25.94 0.40
CA VAL A 79 -48.80 25.93 1.50
C VAL A 79 -48.37 24.50 1.83
N LEU A 80 -49.30 23.54 1.76
CA LEU A 80 -49.00 22.11 1.97
C LEU A 80 -48.04 21.52 0.91
N PHE A 81 -48.12 21.97 -0.35
CA PHE A 81 -47.18 21.55 -1.40
C PHE A 81 -45.78 22.14 -1.12
N SER A 82 -45.71 23.37 -0.62
CA SER A 82 -44.44 23.97 -0.19
C SER A 82 -43.83 23.28 1.04
N ILE A 83 -44.67 22.80 1.98
CA ILE A 83 -44.22 21.99 3.13
C ILE A 83 -43.65 20.65 2.63
N PHE A 84 -44.34 19.97 1.71
CA PHE A 84 -43.83 18.79 1.03
C PHE A 84 -42.46 19.07 0.38
N CYS A 85 -42.32 20.16 -0.38
CA CYS A 85 -41.07 20.54 -1.04
C CYS A 85 -39.92 20.81 -0.05
N GLY A 86 -40.16 21.54 1.05
CA GLY A 86 -39.14 21.77 2.07
C GLY A 86 -38.69 20.48 2.76
N LEU A 87 -39.65 19.63 3.15
CA LEU A 87 -39.36 18.33 3.78
C LEU A 87 -38.70 17.34 2.81
N LEU A 88 -39.05 17.37 1.52
CA LEU A 88 -38.45 16.55 0.48
C LEU A 88 -36.94 16.82 0.36
N VAL A 89 -36.51 18.09 0.33
CA VAL A 89 -35.08 18.44 0.29
C VAL A 89 -34.38 18.04 1.59
N ALA A 90 -34.99 18.30 2.75
CA ALA A 90 -34.41 17.93 4.06
C ALA A 90 -34.24 16.41 4.24
N ILE A 91 -35.26 15.62 3.88
CA ILE A 91 -35.22 14.15 3.96
C ILE A 91 -34.23 13.58 2.93
N SER A 92 -34.20 14.12 1.71
CA SER A 92 -33.21 13.71 0.68
C SER A 92 -31.78 14.00 1.13
N TYR A 93 -31.54 15.14 1.79
CA TYR A 93 -30.25 15.49 2.39
C TYR A 93 -29.88 14.50 3.49
N HIS A 94 -30.79 14.21 4.43
CA HIS A 94 -30.53 13.24 5.52
C HIS A 94 -30.21 11.82 4.99
N LEU A 95 -31.04 11.30 4.08
CA LEU A 95 -30.86 9.97 3.46
C LEU A 95 -29.65 9.86 2.53
N SER A 96 -29.02 10.99 2.17
CA SER A 96 -27.71 11.01 1.48
C SER A 96 -26.52 10.95 2.44
N ARG A 97 -26.73 11.32 3.73
CA ARG A 97 -25.70 11.44 4.77
C ARG A 97 -25.64 10.27 5.76
N GLN A 98 -26.65 9.41 5.73
CA GLN A 98 -26.74 8.15 6.47
C GLN A 98 -25.91 7.06 5.77
N SER A 99 -25.19 6.24 6.53
CA SER A 99 -24.46 5.06 6.06
C SER A 99 -25.37 3.84 5.91
N SER A 100 -25.08 2.96 4.96
CA SER A 100 -25.84 1.73 4.73
C SER A 100 -25.76 0.72 5.90
N ASP A 101 -24.63 0.66 6.61
CA ASP A 101 -24.46 -0.16 7.80
C ASP A 101 -25.12 0.48 9.06
N PRO A 102 -26.11 -0.17 9.69
CA PRO A 102 -26.70 0.29 10.95
C PRO A 102 -25.86 -0.03 12.19
N SER A 103 -24.80 -0.83 12.11
CA SER A 103 -24.11 -1.40 13.28
C SER A 103 -23.51 -0.33 14.21
N VAL A 104 -22.91 0.72 13.64
CA VAL A 104 -22.34 1.85 14.42
C VAL A 104 -23.44 2.72 15.06
N LEU A 105 -24.59 2.84 14.41
CA LEU A 105 -25.75 3.53 14.98
C LEU A 105 -26.35 2.71 16.14
N PHE A 106 -26.47 1.39 15.96
CA PHE A 106 -26.99 0.49 16.99
C PHE A 106 -26.06 0.42 18.20
N SER A 107 -24.73 0.38 18.02
CA SER A 107 -23.80 0.42 19.17
C SER A 107 -23.83 1.77 19.89
N LEU A 108 -23.92 2.90 19.17
CA LEU A 108 -24.11 4.23 19.76
C LEU A 108 -25.41 4.32 20.60
N VAL A 109 -26.49 3.70 20.13
CA VAL A 109 -27.77 3.57 20.84
C VAL A 109 -27.61 2.66 22.07
N GLN A 110 -27.11 1.45 21.89
CA GLN A 110 -26.90 0.48 22.97
C GLN A 110 -26.07 1.10 24.11
N SER A 111 -24.94 1.73 23.80
CA SER A 111 -24.08 2.37 24.80
C SER A 111 -24.70 3.58 25.53
N LYS A 112 -25.85 4.12 25.08
CA LYS A 112 -26.58 5.19 25.76
C LYS A 112 -27.74 4.67 26.63
N PHE A 113 -28.31 3.51 26.30
CA PHE A 113 -29.36 2.87 27.10
C PHE A 113 -28.81 1.80 28.07
N PHE A 114 -27.67 1.20 27.74
CA PHE A 114 -26.98 0.16 28.50
C PHE A 114 -25.47 0.50 28.54
N PRO A 115 -25.02 1.33 29.51
CA PRO A 115 -23.60 1.54 29.73
C PRO A 115 -22.98 0.26 30.30
N ASN A 116 -22.18 -0.45 29.50
CA ASN A 116 -21.42 -1.61 29.98
C ASN A 116 -20.43 -1.17 31.06
N SER A 117 -20.48 -1.83 32.23
CA SER A 117 -19.35 -1.90 33.14
C SER A 117 -18.30 -2.83 32.53
N GLU A 118 -17.19 -2.28 32.01
CA GLU A 118 -16.04 -3.08 31.58
C GLU A 118 -15.29 -3.58 32.83
N ASP A 119 -15.45 -4.86 33.17
CA ASP A 119 -14.67 -5.53 34.22
C ASP A 119 -13.19 -5.58 33.81
N LYS A 120 -12.42 -4.58 34.26
CA LYS A 120 -10.96 -4.57 34.12
C LYS A 120 -10.35 -5.62 35.03
N ASN A 121 -9.96 -6.76 34.46
CA ASN A 121 -9.15 -7.76 35.17
C ASN A 121 -7.70 -7.24 35.29
N PRO A 122 -7.16 -6.95 36.49
CA PRO A 122 -5.93 -6.18 36.65
C PRO A 122 -4.64 -6.97 36.37
N GLU A 123 -4.72 -8.28 36.16
CA GLU A 123 -3.55 -9.14 35.92
C GLU A 123 -3.22 -9.34 34.42
N ASP A 124 -4.00 -8.79 33.50
CA ASP A 124 -3.73 -8.89 32.05
C ASP A 124 -3.03 -7.63 31.51
N PRO A 125 -1.71 -7.65 31.22
CA PRO A 125 -0.98 -6.51 30.68
C PRO A 125 -1.40 -6.13 29.25
N LEU A 126 -2.22 -6.95 28.56
CA LEU A 126 -2.82 -6.58 27.27
C LEU A 126 -4.02 -5.63 27.44
N SER A 127 -4.52 -5.43 28.67
CA SER A 127 -5.68 -4.57 28.96
C SER A 127 -5.39 -3.06 28.91
N GLU A 128 -4.11 -2.66 28.91
CA GLU A 128 -3.73 -1.24 28.94
C GLU A 128 -3.90 -0.52 27.58
N VAL A 129 -3.72 -1.22 26.45
CA VAL A 129 -3.82 -0.59 25.12
C VAL A 129 -5.12 -0.92 24.41
N LYS A 130 -6.19 -0.28 24.87
CA LYS A 130 -7.49 -0.27 24.18
C LYS A 130 -7.40 0.54 22.88
N ASP A 131 -7.88 -0.02 21.77
CA ASP A 131 -7.91 0.66 20.47
C ASP A 131 -8.81 1.92 20.55
N PRO A 132 -8.30 3.15 20.31
CA PRO A 132 -9.11 4.38 20.39
C PRO A 132 -10.04 4.58 19.18
N LEU A 133 -9.89 3.78 18.12
CA LEU A 133 -10.62 3.96 16.86
C LEU A 133 -12.15 3.77 16.96
N PRO A 134 -12.71 2.76 17.67
CA PRO A 134 -14.16 2.59 17.78
C PRO A 134 -14.84 3.73 18.55
N GLU A 135 -14.17 4.25 19.58
CA GLU A 135 -14.67 5.39 20.37
C GLU A 135 -14.63 6.69 19.55
N LYS A 136 -13.54 6.94 18.80
CA LYS A 136 -13.47 8.02 17.81
C LYS A 136 -14.59 7.92 16.76
N LEU A 137 -14.84 6.74 16.20
CA LEU A 137 -15.88 6.51 15.19
C LEU A 137 -17.28 6.80 15.75
N ARG A 138 -17.58 6.29 16.95
CA ARG A 138 -18.83 6.53 17.67
C ARG A 138 -19.06 8.01 17.98
N ASN A 139 -18.00 8.74 18.34
CA ASN A 139 -18.06 10.18 18.58
C ASN A 139 -18.34 10.95 17.29
N SER A 140 -17.64 10.67 16.19
CA SER A 140 -17.89 11.28 14.87
C SER A 140 -19.33 11.09 14.41
N VAL A 141 -19.89 9.88 14.55
CA VAL A 141 -21.31 9.60 14.22
C VAL A 141 -22.25 10.38 15.15
N SER A 142 -21.94 10.50 16.45
CA SER A 142 -22.77 11.27 17.38
C SER A 142 -22.73 12.79 17.13
N GLU A 143 -21.58 13.37 16.74
CA GLU A 143 -21.49 14.78 16.34
C GLU A 143 -22.25 15.03 15.03
N ARG A 144 -22.06 14.14 14.05
CA ARG A 144 -22.72 14.21 12.74
C ARG A 144 -24.24 14.15 12.85
N LEU A 145 -24.80 13.24 13.66
CA LEU A 145 -26.25 13.16 13.89
C LEU A 145 -26.84 14.43 14.53
N GLN A 146 -26.10 15.11 15.41
CA GLN A 146 -26.53 16.40 15.98
C GLN A 146 -26.50 17.52 14.93
N SER A 147 -25.44 17.58 14.15
CA SER A 147 -25.29 18.55 13.05
C SER A 147 -26.38 18.36 11.98
N ASP A 148 -26.65 17.11 11.60
CA ASP A 148 -27.63 16.76 10.58
C ASP A 148 -29.05 17.13 11.03
N LEU A 149 -29.41 16.92 12.30
CA LEU A 149 -30.71 17.35 12.84
C LEU A 149 -30.91 18.88 12.69
N ILE A 150 -29.89 19.67 13.04
CA ILE A 150 -29.93 21.14 12.93
C ILE A 150 -30.00 21.56 11.46
N VAL A 151 -29.14 21.01 10.61
CA VAL A 151 -29.04 21.36 9.19
C VAL A 151 -30.31 20.97 8.43
N CYS A 152 -30.92 19.81 8.71
CA CYS A 152 -32.20 19.40 8.09
C CYS A 152 -33.35 20.35 8.44
N ILE A 153 -33.41 20.87 9.67
CA ILE A 153 -34.41 21.90 10.06
C ILE A 153 -34.17 23.20 9.29
N VAL A 154 -32.91 23.66 9.19
CA VAL A 154 -32.56 24.88 8.44
C VAL A 154 -32.85 24.73 6.95
N ILE A 155 -32.47 23.61 6.33
CA ILE A 155 -32.77 23.27 4.93
C ILE A 155 -34.29 23.24 4.70
N GLY A 156 -35.05 22.57 5.58
CA GLY A 156 -36.50 22.46 5.46
C GLY A 156 -37.20 23.81 5.50
N VAL A 157 -36.84 24.68 6.46
CA VAL A 157 -37.39 26.03 6.58
C VAL A 157 -36.97 26.94 5.40
N LEU A 158 -35.69 26.87 4.99
CA LEU A 158 -35.16 27.67 3.89
C LEU A 158 -35.86 27.34 2.56
N TYR A 159 -35.94 26.06 2.19
CA TYR A 159 -36.56 25.65 0.93
C TYR A 159 -38.09 25.76 0.96
N PHE A 160 -38.73 25.60 2.12
CA PHE A 160 -40.13 25.99 2.31
C PHE A 160 -40.34 27.47 1.99
N ALA A 161 -39.54 28.37 2.57
CA ALA A 161 -39.66 29.81 2.36
C ALA A 161 -39.40 30.21 0.89
N ILE A 162 -38.37 29.65 0.25
CA ILE A 162 -38.10 29.87 -1.18
C ILE A 162 -39.27 29.39 -2.03
N HIS A 163 -39.83 28.21 -1.75
CA HIS A 163 -40.95 27.67 -2.54
C HIS A 163 -42.25 28.45 -2.34
N VAL A 164 -42.54 28.92 -1.12
CA VAL A 164 -43.69 29.81 -0.83
C VAL A 164 -43.56 31.17 -1.54
N SER A 165 -42.33 31.67 -1.77
CA SER A 165 -42.08 33.03 -2.26
C SER A 165 -42.53 33.34 -3.71
N THR A 166 -43.23 32.42 -4.38
CA THR A 166 -43.72 32.52 -5.78
C THR A 166 -42.63 32.69 -6.86
N VAL A 167 -41.34 32.64 -6.51
CA VAL A 167 -40.23 32.74 -7.47
C VAL A 167 -40.34 31.71 -8.60
N PHE A 168 -40.73 30.47 -8.28
CA PHE A 168 -40.89 29.40 -9.27
C PHE A 168 -42.13 29.50 -10.16
N THR A 169 -43.06 30.44 -9.90
CA THR A 169 -44.19 30.72 -10.81
C THR A 169 -44.03 32.05 -11.55
N VAL A 170 -43.53 33.10 -10.89
CA VAL A 170 -43.44 34.45 -11.47
C VAL A 170 -42.28 34.59 -12.46
N LEU A 171 -41.15 33.89 -12.26
CA LEU A 171 -39.97 34.00 -13.13
C LEU A 171 -39.93 32.94 -14.26
N GLN A 172 -40.98 32.16 -14.45
CA GLN A 172 -41.08 31.20 -15.55
C GLN A 172 -41.33 31.89 -16.90
N PRO A 173 -40.74 31.42 -18.01
CA PRO A 173 -39.82 30.27 -18.14
C PRO A 173 -38.33 30.63 -17.96
N ILE A 174 -38.01 31.91 -17.71
CA ILE A 174 -36.63 32.44 -17.74
C ILE A 174 -35.76 31.77 -16.66
N LEU A 175 -36.30 31.59 -15.45
CA LEU A 175 -35.59 30.96 -14.33
C LEU A 175 -35.03 29.58 -14.68
N SER A 176 -35.83 28.75 -15.38
CA SER A 176 -35.44 27.40 -15.78
C SER A 176 -34.18 27.41 -16.66
N TYR A 177 -34.16 28.24 -17.71
CA TYR A 177 -33.00 28.36 -18.59
C TYR A 177 -31.77 28.94 -17.89
N VAL A 178 -31.95 29.88 -16.95
CA VAL A 178 -30.84 30.40 -16.12
C VAL A 178 -30.27 29.32 -15.22
N LEU A 179 -31.10 28.52 -14.56
CA LEU A 179 -30.66 27.39 -13.72
C LEU A 179 -29.96 26.29 -14.54
N TYR A 180 -30.46 25.98 -15.74
CA TYR A 180 -29.82 25.04 -16.66
C TYR A 180 -28.45 25.55 -17.13
N ALA A 181 -28.34 26.82 -17.53
CA ALA A 181 -27.06 27.42 -17.90
C ALA A 181 -26.08 27.44 -16.71
N LEU A 182 -26.56 27.67 -15.49
CA LEU A 182 -25.76 27.69 -14.27
C LEU A 182 -25.22 26.28 -13.93
N VAL A 183 -26.03 25.23 -13.95
CA VAL A 183 -25.53 23.86 -13.70
C VAL A 183 -24.61 23.37 -14.83
N GLY A 184 -24.90 23.73 -16.08
CA GLY A 184 -24.03 23.42 -17.21
C GLY A 184 -22.64 24.07 -17.08
N THR A 185 -22.59 25.36 -16.72
CA THR A 185 -21.32 26.07 -16.57
C THR A 185 -20.55 25.68 -15.30
N VAL A 186 -21.22 25.59 -14.14
CA VAL A 186 -20.58 25.17 -12.89
C VAL A 186 -20.13 23.71 -12.99
N GLY A 187 -21.00 22.78 -13.37
CA GLY A 187 -20.67 21.35 -13.48
C GLY A 187 -19.55 21.07 -14.48
N PHE A 188 -19.50 21.80 -15.62
CA PHE A 188 -18.38 21.71 -16.56
C PHE A 188 -17.05 22.17 -15.93
N VAL A 189 -17.05 23.26 -15.15
CA VAL A 189 -15.84 23.71 -14.43
C VAL A 189 -15.45 22.74 -13.31
N THR A 190 -16.39 22.32 -12.46
CA THR A 190 -16.18 21.44 -11.31
C THR A 190 -15.73 20.03 -11.71
N HIS A 191 -16.39 19.44 -12.71
CA HIS A 191 -16.27 18.00 -13.02
C HIS A 191 -15.61 17.68 -14.36
N TYR A 192 -15.39 18.65 -15.26
CA TYR A 192 -14.59 18.44 -16.48
C TYR A 192 -13.26 19.21 -16.45
N VAL A 193 -13.29 20.53 -16.29
CA VAL A 193 -12.08 21.37 -16.41
C VAL A 193 -11.11 21.18 -15.25
N LEU A 194 -11.54 21.42 -14.00
CA LEU A 194 -10.64 21.33 -12.83
C LEU A 194 -9.98 19.95 -12.66
N PRO A 195 -10.68 18.81 -12.86
CA PRO A 195 -10.05 17.49 -12.80
C PRO A 195 -9.02 17.27 -13.92
N GLN A 196 -9.31 17.68 -15.17
CA GLN A 196 -8.36 17.53 -16.29
C GLN A 196 -7.08 18.36 -16.08
N LEU A 197 -7.19 19.58 -15.56
CA LEU A 197 -6.03 20.43 -15.25
C LEU A 197 -5.13 19.85 -14.14
N ARG A 198 -5.68 19.00 -13.25
CA ARG A 198 -4.97 18.36 -12.13
C ARG A 198 -4.39 16.98 -12.44
N LYS A 199 -4.93 16.26 -13.44
CA LYS A 199 -4.44 14.94 -13.86
C LYS A 199 -2.96 15.00 -14.26
N GLN A 200 -2.21 13.93 -14.01
CA GLN A 200 -0.81 13.81 -14.43
C GLN A 200 -0.60 14.08 -15.93
N LEU A 201 -1.52 13.60 -16.79
CA LEU A 201 -1.47 13.78 -18.26
C LEU A 201 -2.77 14.43 -18.77
N PRO A 202 -2.92 15.77 -18.66
CA PRO A 202 -4.13 16.49 -19.09
C PRO A 202 -4.52 16.18 -20.55
N TRP A 203 -5.77 15.71 -20.74
CA TRP A 203 -6.34 15.25 -22.03
C TRP A 203 -5.53 14.17 -22.79
N HIS A 204 -4.51 13.57 -22.16
CA HIS A 204 -3.45 12.79 -22.81
C HIS A 204 -2.76 13.56 -23.96
N CYS A 205 -2.55 14.87 -23.78
CA CYS A 205 -1.85 15.74 -24.72
C CYS A 205 -0.63 16.44 -24.08
N PHE A 206 -0.71 16.79 -22.79
CA PHE A 206 0.38 17.39 -22.03
C PHE A 206 1.13 16.33 -21.21
N SER A 207 2.45 16.48 -21.06
CA SER A 207 3.31 15.51 -20.36
C SER A 207 3.27 15.63 -18.83
N HIS A 208 2.76 16.74 -18.30
CA HIS A 208 2.73 17.02 -16.86
C HIS A 208 1.41 17.73 -16.46
N PRO A 209 0.99 17.69 -15.18
CA PRO A 209 -0.17 18.44 -14.71
C PRO A 209 0.03 19.95 -14.81
N LEU A 210 -1.05 20.68 -15.11
CA LEU A 210 -1.06 22.15 -15.19
C LEU A 210 -1.26 22.78 -13.81
N LEU A 211 -2.16 22.22 -12.99
CA LEU A 211 -2.36 22.58 -11.58
C LEU A 211 -1.54 21.65 -10.67
N LYS A 212 -0.25 21.99 -10.50
CA LYS A 212 0.72 21.22 -9.70
C LYS A 212 0.50 21.43 -8.20
N THR A 213 0.70 20.37 -7.41
CA THR A 213 0.80 20.43 -5.95
C THR A 213 2.16 20.97 -5.52
N LYS A 214 2.29 21.45 -4.27
CA LYS A 214 3.54 22.00 -3.71
C LYS A 214 4.61 20.92 -3.54
N GLU A 215 4.17 19.67 -3.43
CA GLU A 215 4.94 18.46 -3.20
C GLU A 215 5.45 17.84 -4.51
N TYR A 216 4.94 18.26 -5.68
CA TYR A 216 5.25 17.68 -6.99
C TYR A 216 6.78 17.54 -7.25
N TYR A 217 7.57 18.54 -6.87
CA TYR A 217 9.02 18.58 -7.06
C TYR A 217 9.84 18.11 -5.83
N GLN A 218 9.21 17.75 -4.72
CA GLN A 218 9.92 17.29 -3.51
C GLN A 218 10.29 15.81 -3.66
N PHE A 219 11.54 15.42 -3.39
CA PHE A 219 11.97 14.02 -3.44
C PHE A 219 11.39 13.24 -2.25
N GLU A 220 11.66 13.71 -1.03
CA GLU A 220 11.00 13.29 0.21
C GLU A 220 9.95 14.30 0.65
N VAL A 221 8.84 13.82 1.21
CA VAL A 221 7.81 14.67 1.82
C VAL A 221 7.91 14.53 3.35
N ARG A 222 7.95 15.67 4.05
CA ARG A 222 8.15 15.71 5.53
C ARG A 222 6.92 16.09 6.35
N ASN A 223 5.90 16.64 5.69
CA ASN A 223 4.67 17.15 6.32
C ASN A 223 3.44 16.66 5.53
N ALA A 224 2.24 16.75 6.12
CA ALA A 224 0.99 16.54 5.40
C ALA A 224 0.84 17.49 4.18
N ALA A 225 0.19 17.03 3.11
CA ALA A 225 0.05 17.77 1.85
C ALA A 225 -0.61 19.15 2.05
N HIS A 226 -0.04 20.19 1.46
CA HIS A 226 -0.50 21.57 1.61
C HIS A 226 -1.73 21.87 0.75
N VAL A 227 -2.85 22.31 1.36
CA VAL A 227 -4.08 22.64 0.63
C VAL A 227 -3.86 23.80 -0.36
N MET A 228 -4.11 23.54 -1.64
CA MET A 228 -3.92 24.53 -2.71
C MET A 228 -5.20 25.35 -2.96
N TRP A 229 -5.04 26.56 -3.55
CA TRP A 229 -6.15 27.48 -3.81
C TRP A 229 -7.25 26.85 -4.71
N PHE A 230 -6.85 26.02 -5.68
CA PHE A 230 -7.78 25.33 -6.57
C PHE A 230 -8.57 24.21 -5.88
N GLU A 231 -8.08 23.65 -4.77
CA GLU A 231 -8.82 22.68 -3.96
C GLU A 231 -9.92 23.39 -3.16
N LYS A 232 -9.62 24.58 -2.61
CA LYS A 232 -10.61 25.44 -1.95
C LYS A 232 -11.69 25.90 -2.93
N LEU A 233 -11.31 26.27 -4.15
CA LEU A 233 -12.26 26.58 -5.23
C LEU A 233 -13.14 25.38 -5.59
N HIS A 234 -12.56 24.18 -5.75
CA HIS A 234 -13.31 22.97 -6.07
C HIS A 234 -14.34 22.62 -4.98
N ILE A 235 -13.97 22.69 -3.70
CA ILE A 235 -14.89 22.51 -2.57
C ILE A 235 -16.03 23.54 -2.60
N TRP A 236 -15.73 24.82 -2.84
CA TRP A 236 -16.76 25.87 -2.81
C TRP A 236 -17.74 25.74 -3.99
N LEU A 237 -17.25 25.42 -5.18
CA LEU A 237 -18.10 25.10 -6.34
C LEU A 237 -18.97 23.87 -6.07
N LEU A 238 -18.39 22.79 -5.53
CA LEU A 238 -19.12 21.57 -5.16
C LEU A 238 -20.18 21.83 -4.09
N PHE A 239 -19.91 22.73 -3.13
CA PHE A 239 -20.86 23.15 -2.11
C PHE A 239 -22.05 23.91 -2.71
N VAL A 240 -21.81 24.88 -3.59
CA VAL A 240 -22.85 25.65 -4.28
C VAL A 240 -23.66 24.74 -5.22
N GLU A 241 -22.99 23.87 -5.96
CA GLU A 241 -23.59 22.89 -6.87
C GLU A 241 -24.53 21.93 -6.13
N LYS A 242 -24.04 21.25 -5.08
CA LYS A 242 -24.85 20.31 -4.28
C LYS A 242 -25.97 20.98 -3.48
N ASN A 243 -25.68 22.07 -2.78
CA ASN A 243 -26.57 22.60 -1.73
C ASN A 243 -27.44 23.79 -2.18
N ILE A 244 -27.25 24.30 -3.41
CA ILE A 244 -28.04 25.41 -3.97
C ILE A 244 -28.56 25.05 -5.37
N ILE A 245 -27.67 24.71 -6.33
CA ILE A 245 -28.07 24.59 -7.74
C ILE A 245 -29.00 23.39 -8.00
N TYR A 246 -28.62 22.17 -7.61
CA TYR A 246 -29.48 21.00 -7.84
C TYR A 246 -30.83 21.08 -7.10
N PRO A 247 -30.91 21.50 -5.82
CA PRO A 247 -32.20 21.69 -5.15
C PRO A 247 -33.11 22.71 -5.83
N LEU A 248 -32.58 23.84 -6.29
CA LEU A 248 -33.38 24.83 -7.02
C LEU A 248 -33.91 24.28 -8.35
N ILE A 249 -33.12 23.50 -9.10
CA ILE A 249 -33.58 22.83 -10.33
C ILE A 249 -34.72 21.84 -10.04
N VAL A 250 -34.56 20.96 -9.05
CA VAL A 250 -35.62 19.96 -8.78
C VAL A 250 -36.89 20.63 -8.27
N LEU A 251 -36.80 21.68 -7.43
CA LEU A 251 -37.96 22.46 -6.99
C LEU A 251 -38.64 23.22 -8.12
N ASN A 252 -37.87 23.73 -9.09
CA ASN A 252 -38.39 24.39 -10.29
C ASN A 252 -39.20 23.40 -11.16
N GLU A 253 -38.67 22.20 -11.41
CA GLU A 253 -39.37 21.17 -12.19
C GLU A 253 -40.55 20.54 -11.44
N LEU A 254 -40.49 20.42 -10.11
CA LEU A 254 -41.63 20.06 -9.26
C LEU A 254 -42.77 21.08 -9.39
N SER A 255 -42.45 22.38 -9.25
CA SER A 255 -43.42 23.48 -9.38
C SER A 255 -44.11 23.49 -10.75
N SER A 256 -43.34 23.27 -11.82
CA SER A 256 -43.81 23.29 -13.21
C SER A 256 -44.58 22.03 -13.60
N SER A 257 -44.12 20.85 -13.16
CA SER A 257 -44.64 19.56 -13.65
C SER A 257 -45.84 19.03 -12.85
N ALA A 258 -45.93 19.32 -11.54
CA ALA A 258 -46.84 18.60 -10.64
C ALA A 258 -48.32 18.67 -11.06
N LYS A 259 -48.83 19.86 -11.42
CA LYS A 259 -50.22 20.05 -11.88
C LYS A 259 -50.54 19.33 -13.20
N ASN A 260 -49.55 19.15 -14.07
CA ASN A 260 -49.71 18.44 -15.34
C ASN A 260 -49.71 16.91 -15.11
N ILE A 261 -48.81 16.41 -14.25
CA ILE A 261 -48.70 15.00 -13.88
C ILE A 261 -49.97 14.51 -13.16
N ALA A 262 -50.42 15.25 -12.14
CA ALA A 262 -51.61 14.91 -11.34
C ALA A 262 -52.94 15.11 -12.08
N SER A 263 -52.93 15.57 -13.34
CA SER A 263 -54.16 15.74 -14.11
C SER A 263 -54.79 14.38 -14.46
N PRO A 264 -56.13 14.26 -14.47
CA PRO A 264 -56.83 13.02 -14.83
C PRO A 264 -56.71 12.64 -16.32
N LYS A 265 -55.91 13.40 -17.10
CA LYS A 265 -55.52 13.07 -18.47
C LYS A 265 -54.15 12.40 -18.58
N LYS A 266 -53.36 12.34 -17.48
CA LYS A 266 -52.04 11.70 -17.43
C LYS A 266 -52.00 10.54 -16.44
N LEU A 267 -51.69 10.82 -15.18
CA LEU A 267 -51.43 9.81 -14.14
C LEU A 267 -52.43 9.85 -12.98
N ASP A 268 -53.43 10.75 -13.03
CA ASP A 268 -54.37 11.03 -11.94
C ASP A 268 -53.67 11.46 -10.62
N THR A 269 -54.45 11.81 -9.61
CA THR A 269 -53.96 12.46 -8.39
C THR A 269 -53.14 11.50 -7.52
N GLU A 270 -53.55 10.23 -7.40
CA GLU A 270 -52.88 9.23 -6.55
C GLU A 270 -51.53 8.79 -7.14
N LEU A 271 -51.53 8.19 -8.32
CA LEU A 271 -50.30 7.73 -8.96
C LEU A 271 -49.40 8.92 -9.39
N GLY A 272 -49.99 10.07 -9.72
CA GLY A 272 -49.26 11.32 -9.94
C GLY A 272 -48.47 11.77 -8.69
N ALA A 273 -49.12 11.86 -7.52
CA ALA A 273 -48.46 12.23 -6.27
C ALA A 273 -47.32 11.27 -5.88
N LEU A 274 -47.49 9.97 -6.14
CA LEU A 274 -46.46 8.96 -5.92
C LEU A 274 -45.24 9.16 -6.85
N MET A 275 -45.48 9.34 -8.15
CA MET A 275 -44.42 9.57 -9.13
C MET A 275 -43.66 10.88 -8.88
N ILE A 276 -44.36 11.96 -8.51
CA ILE A 276 -43.75 13.24 -8.10
C ILE A 276 -42.82 13.05 -6.90
N THR A 277 -43.27 12.29 -5.90
CA THR A 277 -42.51 12.01 -4.67
C THR A 277 -41.24 11.20 -4.97
N ILE A 278 -41.36 10.11 -5.73
CA ILE A 278 -40.24 9.23 -6.10
C ILE A 278 -39.22 9.98 -6.99
N ALA A 279 -39.69 10.72 -7.99
CA ALA A 279 -38.82 11.45 -8.90
C ALA A 279 -38.04 12.56 -8.16
N GLY A 280 -38.73 13.35 -7.34
CA GLY A 280 -38.09 14.39 -6.52
C GLY A 280 -37.04 13.83 -5.56
N LEU A 281 -37.39 12.77 -4.80
CA LEU A 281 -36.49 12.13 -3.84
C LEU A 281 -35.21 11.64 -4.51
N LYS A 282 -35.33 10.91 -5.63
CA LYS A 282 -34.18 10.39 -6.36
C LYS A 282 -33.28 11.48 -6.91
N LEU A 283 -33.84 12.49 -7.58
CA LEU A 283 -33.05 13.55 -8.22
C LEU A 283 -32.28 14.36 -7.16
N LEU A 284 -32.88 14.61 -6.00
CA LEU A 284 -32.20 15.27 -4.87
C LEU A 284 -31.15 14.36 -4.20
N ARG A 285 -31.53 13.15 -3.75
CA ARG A 285 -30.63 12.23 -3.02
C ARG A 285 -29.41 11.85 -3.85
N SER A 286 -29.59 11.54 -5.14
CA SER A 286 -28.48 11.21 -6.04
C SER A 286 -27.58 12.41 -6.37
N SER A 287 -28.11 13.64 -6.41
CA SER A 287 -27.30 14.87 -6.55
C SER A 287 -26.45 15.16 -5.30
N PHE A 288 -27.01 14.94 -4.11
CA PHE A 288 -26.27 15.08 -2.85
C PHE A 288 -25.16 14.03 -2.71
N SER A 289 -25.39 12.76 -3.09
CA SER A 289 -24.36 11.73 -3.05
C SER A 289 -23.31 11.92 -4.16
N ASN A 290 -23.71 11.88 -5.45
CA ASN A 290 -22.79 11.89 -6.60
C ASN A 290 -23.24 12.86 -7.72
N PRO A 291 -22.73 14.11 -7.74
CA PRO A 291 -23.06 15.12 -8.75
C PRO A 291 -22.31 14.93 -10.09
N THR A 292 -21.24 14.12 -10.10
CA THR A 292 -20.19 14.09 -11.15
C THR A 292 -20.70 13.95 -12.59
N CYS A 293 -21.83 13.25 -12.79
CA CYS A 293 -22.46 13.04 -14.10
C CYS A 293 -23.84 13.72 -14.24
N GLN A 294 -24.33 14.39 -13.19
CA GLN A 294 -25.68 14.95 -13.15
C GLN A 294 -25.80 16.16 -14.09
N TYR A 295 -24.79 17.05 -14.13
CA TYR A 295 -24.80 18.20 -15.06
C TYR A 295 -24.91 17.76 -16.54
N VAL A 296 -24.21 16.69 -16.94
CA VAL A 296 -24.32 16.11 -18.30
C VAL A 296 -25.73 15.60 -18.55
N THR A 297 -26.30 14.89 -17.58
CA THR A 297 -27.66 14.32 -17.66
C THR A 297 -28.70 15.44 -17.80
N VAL A 298 -28.63 16.50 -16.99
CA VAL A 298 -29.55 17.65 -17.06
C VAL A 298 -29.42 18.37 -18.40
N ILE A 299 -28.21 18.74 -18.82
CA ILE A 299 -27.99 19.48 -20.08
C ILE A 299 -28.44 18.66 -21.29
N PHE A 300 -28.13 17.37 -21.36
CA PHE A 300 -28.59 16.53 -22.47
C PHE A 300 -30.11 16.36 -22.47
N THR A 301 -30.73 16.13 -21.30
CA THR A 301 -32.20 16.01 -21.19
C THR A 301 -32.89 17.27 -21.70
N VAL A 302 -32.41 18.45 -21.27
CA VAL A 302 -32.94 19.74 -21.72
C VAL A 302 -32.76 19.91 -23.22
N LEU A 303 -31.57 19.67 -23.78
CA LEU A 303 -31.32 19.81 -25.23
C LEU A 303 -32.24 18.88 -26.04
N PHE A 304 -32.24 17.58 -25.71
CA PHE A 304 -32.98 16.55 -26.41
C PHE A 304 -34.51 16.79 -26.38
N PHE A 305 -35.09 17.11 -25.22
CA PHE A 305 -36.55 17.26 -25.10
C PHE A 305 -37.08 18.66 -25.40
N THR A 306 -36.26 19.73 -25.35
CA THR A 306 -36.74 21.09 -25.68
C THR A 306 -36.51 21.50 -27.12
N PHE A 307 -35.45 20.98 -27.79
CA PHE A 307 -35.13 21.31 -29.18
C PHE A 307 -35.39 20.15 -30.15
N ASP A 308 -34.75 18.99 -29.95
CA ASP A 308 -34.71 17.92 -30.98
C ASP A 308 -36.00 17.09 -31.05
N TYR A 309 -36.46 16.59 -29.90
CA TYR A 309 -37.51 15.56 -29.77
C TYR A 309 -38.67 15.98 -28.87
N LYS A 310 -39.10 17.25 -29.00
CA LYS A 310 -40.20 17.85 -28.24
C LYS A 310 -41.56 17.15 -28.35
N SER A 311 -41.75 16.23 -29.30
CA SER A 311 -42.95 15.37 -29.37
C SER A 311 -42.95 14.22 -28.36
N PHE A 312 -41.83 13.95 -27.68
CA PHE A 312 -41.65 12.82 -26.75
C PHE A 312 -41.49 13.25 -25.28
N THR A 313 -41.54 14.55 -24.94
CA THR A 313 -41.52 15.00 -23.54
C THR A 313 -42.86 14.75 -22.87
N GLU A 314 -42.85 14.09 -21.71
CA GLU A 314 -44.05 13.94 -20.87
C GLU A 314 -44.14 15.10 -19.88
N THR A 315 -43.06 15.30 -19.12
CA THR A 315 -42.77 16.47 -18.28
C THR A 315 -41.30 16.41 -17.91
N MET A 316 -40.60 17.55 -17.86
CA MET A 316 -39.16 17.61 -17.60
C MET A 316 -38.74 16.86 -16.31
N LEU A 317 -39.57 16.87 -15.26
CA LEU A 317 -39.32 16.09 -14.04
C LEU A 317 -39.22 14.56 -14.28
N LEU A 318 -40.13 14.00 -15.09
CA LEU A 318 -40.13 12.58 -15.46
C LEU A 318 -39.04 12.28 -16.49
N ASP A 319 -38.84 13.19 -17.45
CA ASP A 319 -37.82 13.07 -18.49
C ASP A 319 -36.41 12.99 -17.84
N LEU A 320 -36.13 13.86 -16.85
CA LEU A 320 -34.92 13.82 -16.02
C LEU A 320 -34.82 12.52 -15.19
N PHE A 321 -35.92 12.05 -14.61
CA PHE A 321 -35.95 10.79 -13.85
C PHE A 321 -35.53 9.60 -14.71
N PHE A 322 -36.04 9.50 -15.95
CA PHE A 322 -35.73 8.42 -16.87
C PHE A 322 -34.34 8.58 -17.50
N MET A 323 -33.96 9.79 -17.94
CA MET A 323 -32.62 10.07 -18.46
C MET A 323 -31.54 9.79 -17.41
N SER A 324 -31.79 10.05 -16.12
CA SER A 324 -30.88 9.67 -15.03
C SER A 324 -30.61 8.15 -14.98
N ILE A 325 -31.61 7.30 -15.24
CA ILE A 325 -31.39 5.85 -15.38
C ILE A 325 -30.60 5.56 -16.66
N LEU A 326 -31.03 6.13 -17.79
CA LEU A 326 -30.43 5.86 -19.10
C LEU A 326 -28.94 6.24 -19.12
N PHE A 327 -28.56 7.43 -18.66
CA PHE A 327 -27.17 7.87 -18.57
C PHE A 327 -26.34 6.98 -17.64
N SER A 328 -26.87 6.53 -16.49
CA SER A 328 -26.14 5.62 -15.61
C SER A 328 -25.79 4.29 -16.30
N LYS A 329 -26.73 3.73 -17.08
CA LYS A 329 -26.57 2.45 -17.80
C LYS A 329 -25.75 2.61 -19.08
N LEU A 330 -25.86 3.74 -19.79
CA LEU A 330 -24.99 4.09 -20.93
C LEU A 330 -23.54 4.29 -20.50
N TRP A 331 -23.29 4.88 -19.33
CA TRP A 331 -21.93 5.05 -18.81
C TRP A 331 -21.30 3.72 -18.36
N GLU A 332 -22.10 2.80 -17.81
CA GLU A 332 -21.67 1.42 -17.55
C GLU A 332 -21.35 0.67 -18.86
N LEU A 333 -22.21 0.78 -19.88
CA LEU A 333 -21.97 0.23 -21.21
C LEU A 333 -20.67 0.78 -21.83
N PHE A 334 -20.41 2.08 -21.70
CA PHE A 334 -19.17 2.71 -22.17
C PHE A 334 -17.93 2.14 -21.47
N TYR A 335 -17.97 1.95 -20.14
CA TYR A 335 -16.85 1.32 -19.42
C TYR A 335 -16.64 -0.15 -19.81
N LYS A 336 -17.71 -0.92 -20.00
CA LYS A 336 -17.64 -2.30 -20.53
C LYS A 336 -17.01 -2.35 -21.92
N LEU A 337 -17.47 -1.50 -22.84
CA LEU A 337 -16.93 -1.41 -24.20
C LEU A 337 -15.45 -0.97 -24.19
N ARG A 338 -15.06 0.03 -23.38
CA ARG A 338 -13.64 0.41 -23.23
C ARG A 338 -12.79 -0.77 -22.75
N PHE A 339 -13.26 -1.54 -21.76
CA PHE A 339 -12.55 -2.74 -21.30
C PHE A 339 -12.37 -3.77 -22.43
N VAL A 340 -13.45 -4.10 -23.16
CA VAL A 340 -13.38 -5.05 -24.28
C VAL A 340 -12.40 -4.57 -25.37
N TYR A 341 -12.50 -3.31 -25.81
CA TYR A 341 -11.61 -2.77 -26.84
C TYR A 341 -10.14 -2.77 -26.38
N THR A 342 -9.85 -2.37 -25.14
CA THR A 342 -8.51 -2.47 -24.56
C THR A 342 -7.99 -3.92 -24.57
N TYR A 343 -8.81 -4.88 -24.14
CA TYR A 343 -8.39 -6.27 -23.96
C TYR A 343 -8.18 -7.03 -25.29
N ILE A 344 -8.97 -6.75 -26.32
CA ILE A 344 -8.96 -7.48 -27.60
C ILE A 344 -7.88 -6.99 -28.59
N ALA A 345 -7.27 -5.82 -28.40
CA ALA A 345 -6.56 -5.13 -29.48
C ALA A 345 -5.26 -5.82 -30.01
N PRO A 346 -5.09 -5.92 -31.35
CA PRO A 346 -4.03 -6.73 -31.97
C PRO A 346 -2.61 -6.19 -31.80
N TRP A 347 -2.43 -4.88 -31.55
CA TRP A 347 -1.10 -4.31 -31.28
C TRP A 347 -0.66 -4.43 -29.81
N GLN A 348 -1.55 -4.84 -28.90
CA GLN A 348 -1.25 -5.06 -27.48
C GLN A 348 -1.10 -6.55 -27.11
N ILE A 349 -1.41 -7.46 -28.03
CA ILE A 349 -1.10 -8.89 -27.86
C ILE A 349 0.32 -9.13 -28.33
N THR A 350 1.19 -9.62 -27.44
CA THR A 350 2.50 -10.15 -27.83
C THR A 350 2.29 -11.39 -28.70
N TRP A 351 2.81 -11.40 -29.93
CA TRP A 351 2.56 -12.41 -30.97
C TRP A 351 3.25 -13.76 -30.74
N GLY A 352 3.40 -14.19 -29.48
CA GLY A 352 4.04 -15.44 -29.06
C GLY A 352 3.21 -16.71 -29.28
N SER A 353 1.96 -16.60 -29.73
CA SER A 353 1.10 -17.74 -30.07
C SER A 353 0.28 -17.45 -31.31
N ALA A 354 0.50 -18.26 -32.36
CA ALA A 354 -0.21 -18.17 -33.63
C ALA A 354 -1.74 -18.33 -33.51
N PHE A 355 -2.22 -18.95 -32.43
CA PHE A 355 -3.66 -19.09 -32.17
C PHE A 355 -4.38 -17.73 -32.07
N HIS A 356 -3.77 -16.72 -31.44
CA HIS A 356 -4.39 -15.40 -31.30
C HIS A 356 -4.50 -14.66 -32.65
N ALA A 357 -3.50 -14.82 -33.51
CA ALA A 357 -3.49 -14.26 -34.86
C ALA A 357 -4.64 -14.80 -35.73
N PHE A 358 -5.01 -16.07 -35.58
CA PHE A 358 -6.17 -16.65 -36.26
C PHE A 358 -7.50 -16.36 -35.53
N ALA A 359 -7.51 -16.35 -34.19
CA ALA A 359 -8.74 -16.18 -33.41
C ALA A 359 -9.34 -14.77 -33.52
N GLN A 360 -8.54 -13.71 -33.67
CA GLN A 360 -9.03 -12.33 -33.78
C GLN A 360 -9.91 -12.10 -35.03
N PRO A 361 -9.51 -12.49 -36.25
CA PRO A 361 -10.41 -12.49 -37.41
C PRO A 361 -11.72 -13.25 -37.19
N PHE A 362 -11.69 -14.43 -36.55
CA PHE A 362 -12.91 -15.19 -36.24
C PHE A 362 -13.77 -14.57 -35.12
N ALA A 363 -13.26 -13.60 -34.36
CA ALA A 363 -14.05 -12.80 -33.43
C ALA A 363 -14.84 -11.66 -34.11
N VAL A 364 -14.54 -11.32 -35.37
CA VAL A 364 -15.25 -10.23 -36.09
C VAL A 364 -16.76 -10.52 -36.26
N PRO A 365 -17.21 -11.73 -36.67
CA PRO A 365 -18.64 -12.09 -36.62
C PRO A 365 -19.24 -12.05 -35.21
N HIS A 366 -18.45 -12.33 -34.17
CA HIS A 366 -18.88 -12.27 -32.77
C HIS A 366 -19.02 -10.82 -32.26
N SER A 367 -18.50 -9.81 -32.95
CA SER A 367 -18.55 -8.40 -32.50
C SER A 367 -19.97 -7.88 -32.28
N ALA A 368 -20.91 -8.22 -33.17
CA ALA A 368 -22.32 -7.85 -33.04
C ALA A 368 -22.99 -8.56 -31.84
N MET A 369 -22.71 -9.86 -31.65
CA MET A 369 -23.19 -10.62 -30.50
C MET A 369 -22.63 -10.06 -29.19
N LEU A 370 -21.34 -9.69 -29.18
CA LEU A 370 -20.67 -9.07 -28.04
C LEU A 370 -21.30 -7.71 -27.70
N PHE A 371 -21.63 -6.88 -28.69
CA PHE A 371 -22.30 -5.60 -28.43
C PHE A 371 -23.68 -5.80 -27.79
N VAL A 372 -24.47 -6.78 -28.27
CA VAL A 372 -25.75 -7.15 -27.67
C VAL A 372 -25.55 -7.71 -26.24
N GLN A 373 -24.56 -8.57 -26.03
CA GLN A 373 -24.21 -9.06 -24.68
C GLN A 373 -23.79 -7.90 -23.76
N ALA A 374 -23.05 -6.91 -24.24
CA ALA A 374 -22.63 -5.75 -23.46
C ALA A 374 -23.81 -4.84 -23.10
N ALA A 375 -24.77 -4.64 -24.01
CA ALA A 375 -26.00 -3.89 -23.74
C ALA A 375 -26.89 -4.59 -22.70
N VAL A 376 -27.11 -5.91 -22.85
CA VAL A 376 -27.85 -6.73 -21.87
C VAL A 376 -27.12 -6.75 -20.52
N SER A 377 -25.78 -6.86 -20.53
CA SER A 377 -24.94 -6.82 -19.34
C SER A 377 -25.03 -5.49 -18.60
N ALA A 378 -25.01 -4.36 -19.32
CA ALA A 378 -25.16 -3.04 -18.70
C ALA A 378 -26.56 -2.83 -18.12
N PHE A 379 -27.62 -3.31 -18.81
CA PHE A 379 -28.99 -3.26 -18.29
C PHE A 379 -29.11 -3.94 -16.91
N PHE A 380 -28.63 -5.18 -16.80
CA PHE A 380 -28.62 -5.98 -15.56
C PHE A 380 -27.37 -5.79 -14.68
N SER A 381 -26.55 -4.76 -14.95
CA SER A 381 -25.26 -4.46 -14.31
C SER A 381 -24.32 -5.67 -14.02
N THR A 382 -24.35 -6.68 -14.89
CA THR A 382 -23.57 -7.91 -14.72
C THR A 382 -22.10 -7.72 -15.12
N PRO A 383 -21.14 -8.46 -14.56
CA PRO A 383 -19.78 -8.48 -15.09
C PRO A 383 -19.72 -9.14 -16.49
N LEU A 384 -18.96 -8.55 -17.41
CA LEU A 384 -18.46 -9.25 -18.61
C LEU A 384 -17.07 -9.82 -18.31
N ASN A 385 -16.85 -11.12 -18.51
CA ASN A 385 -15.54 -11.74 -18.29
C ASN A 385 -14.94 -12.31 -19.58
N PRO A 386 -13.61 -12.20 -19.80
CA PRO A 386 -12.94 -12.85 -20.92
C PRO A 386 -12.82 -14.36 -20.65
N PHE A 387 -13.51 -15.18 -21.44
CA PHE A 387 -13.60 -16.62 -21.21
C PHE A 387 -12.24 -17.29 -21.40
N LEU A 388 -11.72 -17.92 -20.34
CA LEU A 388 -10.37 -18.51 -20.28
C LEU A 388 -9.26 -17.50 -20.67
N GLY A 389 -9.48 -16.20 -20.43
CA GLY A 389 -8.59 -15.12 -20.84
C GLY A 389 -8.54 -14.84 -22.35
N SER A 390 -9.37 -15.51 -23.16
CA SER A 390 -9.46 -15.31 -24.62
C SER A 390 -10.15 -14.00 -25.02
N ALA A 391 -10.21 -13.72 -26.32
CA ALA A 391 -10.94 -12.58 -26.88
C ALA A 391 -12.48 -12.75 -26.87
N ILE A 392 -13.00 -13.91 -26.46
CA ILE A 392 -14.45 -14.15 -26.35
C ILE A 392 -14.91 -13.72 -24.95
N PHE A 393 -15.90 -12.82 -24.89
CA PHE A 393 -16.51 -12.38 -23.64
C PHE A 393 -17.82 -13.10 -23.35
N ILE A 394 -18.06 -13.40 -22.08
CA ILE A 394 -19.31 -13.99 -21.57
C ILE A 394 -19.87 -13.09 -20.46
N THR A 395 -21.18 -13.14 -20.26
CA THR A 395 -21.88 -12.48 -19.15
C THR A 395 -21.86 -13.37 -17.91
N SER A 396 -21.39 -12.88 -16.76
CA SER A 396 -21.57 -13.54 -15.45
C SER A 396 -22.96 -13.22 -14.85
N TYR A 397 -23.29 -13.83 -13.71
CA TYR A 397 -24.49 -13.49 -12.95
C TYR A 397 -24.46 -12.06 -12.37
N ALA A 398 -25.64 -11.50 -12.09
CA ALA A 398 -25.82 -10.17 -11.51
C ALA A 398 -25.32 -10.09 -10.06
N ARG A 399 -24.60 -9.00 -9.72
CA ARG A 399 -23.90 -8.83 -8.43
C ARG A 399 -23.97 -7.39 -7.94
N PRO A 400 -24.06 -7.15 -6.61
CA PRO A 400 -23.98 -5.83 -6.02
C PRO A 400 -22.61 -5.18 -6.26
N VAL A 401 -22.46 -3.91 -5.89
CA VAL A 401 -21.21 -3.14 -6.02
C VAL A 401 -20.07 -3.79 -5.22
N LYS A 402 -20.34 -4.22 -3.97
CA LYS A 402 -19.39 -4.96 -3.10
C LYS A 402 -18.72 -6.17 -3.78
N PHE A 403 -19.37 -6.74 -4.79
CA PHE A 403 -18.94 -7.88 -5.61
C PHE A 403 -18.88 -9.24 -4.90
N TRP A 404 -18.30 -9.32 -3.70
CA TRP A 404 -18.25 -10.52 -2.87
C TRP A 404 -19.36 -10.49 -1.80
N GLU A 405 -20.12 -11.59 -1.65
CA GLU A 405 -21.19 -11.66 -0.63
C GLU A 405 -20.63 -11.74 0.79
N ARG A 406 -19.59 -12.58 0.99
CA ARG A 406 -18.94 -12.81 2.29
C ARG A 406 -17.85 -11.77 2.55
N ASP A 407 -17.75 -11.33 3.79
CA ASP A 407 -16.69 -10.47 4.29
C ASP A 407 -15.43 -11.29 4.60
N TYR A 408 -14.59 -11.44 3.58
CA TYR A 408 -13.26 -12.05 3.67
C TYR A 408 -12.26 -11.06 4.26
N ASN A 409 -12.20 -10.96 5.59
CA ASN A 409 -11.25 -10.12 6.29
C ASN A 409 -10.03 -10.94 6.73
N THR A 410 -8.81 -10.42 6.53
CA THR A 410 -7.59 -11.09 7.03
C THR A 410 -7.55 -11.03 8.55
N LYS A 411 -7.88 -12.15 9.22
CA LYS A 411 -7.61 -12.32 10.65
C LYS A 411 -6.12 -12.58 10.83
N ARG A 412 -5.38 -11.60 11.35
CA ARG A 412 -3.94 -11.73 11.63
C ARG A 412 -3.68 -12.86 12.63
N VAL A 413 -2.56 -13.56 12.42
CA VAL A 413 -2.20 -14.81 13.06
C VAL A 413 -1.03 -14.55 14.01
N ASP A 414 -1.32 -13.96 15.17
CA ASP A 414 -0.33 -13.60 16.19
C ASP A 414 -0.10 -14.74 17.22
N HIS A 415 0.96 -14.67 18.02
CA HIS A 415 1.32 -15.73 18.99
C HIS A 415 0.24 -16.00 20.05
N SER A 416 -0.62 -15.04 20.37
CA SER A 416 -1.76 -15.20 21.29
C SER A 416 -2.98 -15.90 20.69
N ASN A 417 -3.12 -15.87 19.36
CA ASN A 417 -4.30 -16.37 18.64
C ASN A 417 -4.02 -17.66 17.84
N THR A 418 -2.78 -18.13 17.84
CA THR A 418 -2.34 -19.34 17.12
C THR A 418 -2.48 -20.58 18.00
N ARG A 419 -2.82 -21.72 17.38
CA ARG A 419 -2.67 -23.02 18.05
C ARG A 419 -1.20 -23.44 17.97
N LEU A 420 -0.66 -24.02 19.04
CA LEU A 420 0.73 -24.50 19.10
C LEU A 420 1.07 -25.45 17.93
N ALA A 421 0.14 -26.34 17.54
CA ALA A 421 0.32 -27.20 16.37
C ALA A 421 0.56 -26.41 15.06
N SER A 422 -0.23 -25.36 14.81
CA SER A 422 -0.04 -24.48 13.63
C SER A 422 1.20 -23.59 13.70
N GLN A 423 1.85 -23.45 14.86
CA GLN A 423 3.18 -22.83 14.97
C GLN A 423 4.30 -23.84 14.63
N LEU A 424 4.02 -25.14 14.76
CA LEU A 424 4.97 -26.24 14.53
C LEU A 424 4.96 -26.71 13.06
N ASP A 425 3.78 -26.74 12.42
CA ASP A 425 3.57 -27.09 11.00
C ASP A 425 4.03 -25.98 10.02
N ARG A 426 5.25 -25.45 10.21
CA ARG A 426 5.75 -24.22 9.58
C ARG A 426 5.68 -24.24 8.04
N ASN A 427 4.92 -23.30 7.47
CA ASN A 427 5.03 -22.87 6.06
C ASN A 427 5.76 -21.52 6.03
N PRO A 428 7.08 -21.45 5.73
CA PRO A 428 7.88 -20.25 5.98
C PRO A 428 7.35 -18.95 5.36
N GLY A 429 6.93 -19.00 4.08
CA GLY A 429 6.39 -17.82 3.38
C GLY A 429 5.00 -17.35 3.86
N ALA A 430 4.31 -18.12 4.71
CA ALA A 430 3.05 -17.69 5.31
C ALA A 430 3.29 -16.70 6.46
N ASP A 431 4.37 -16.89 7.24
CA ASP A 431 4.71 -16.03 8.38
C ASP A 431 5.10 -14.63 7.91
N ASP A 432 5.96 -14.50 6.88
CA ASP A 432 6.38 -13.20 6.34
C ASP A 432 5.19 -12.36 5.82
N ASN A 433 4.27 -13.00 5.08
CA ASN A 433 3.06 -12.34 4.60
C ASN A 433 2.14 -11.94 5.77
N ASN A 434 1.99 -12.81 6.78
CA ASN A 434 1.28 -12.47 8.01
C ASN A 434 1.94 -11.28 8.73
N LEU A 435 3.26 -11.22 8.87
CA LEU A 435 3.97 -10.06 9.45
C LEU A 435 3.68 -8.78 8.66
N ASN A 436 3.91 -8.81 7.35
CA ASN A 436 3.77 -7.66 6.44
C ASN A 436 2.33 -7.10 6.33
N SER A 437 1.31 -7.87 6.75
CA SER A 437 -0.08 -7.41 6.78
C SER A 437 -0.32 -6.14 7.62
N ILE A 438 0.52 -5.88 8.64
CA ILE A 438 0.32 -4.75 9.56
C ILE A 438 0.47 -3.39 8.89
N PHE A 439 1.35 -3.28 7.87
CA PHE A 439 1.55 -2.03 7.14
C PHE A 439 0.28 -1.64 6.38
N TYR A 440 -0.47 -2.63 5.85
CA TYR A 440 -1.75 -2.39 5.18
C TYR A 440 -2.91 -2.15 6.17
N GLU A 441 -2.88 -2.71 7.38
CA GLU A 441 -3.82 -2.33 8.44
C GLU A 441 -3.60 -0.88 8.90
N HIS A 442 -2.34 -0.47 9.12
CA HIS A 442 -1.99 0.91 9.45
C HIS A 442 -2.43 1.87 8.34
N LEU A 443 -2.10 1.55 7.08
CA LEU A 443 -2.53 2.32 5.90
C LEU A 443 -4.05 2.44 5.79
N THR A 444 -4.79 1.40 6.18
CA THR A 444 -6.27 1.43 6.24
C THR A 444 -6.77 2.41 7.29
N ARG A 445 -6.14 2.48 8.47
CA ARG A 445 -6.47 3.46 9.52
C ARG A 445 -6.16 4.89 9.08
N SER A 446 -5.03 5.13 8.42
CA SER A 446 -4.68 6.42 7.83
C SER A 446 -5.72 6.87 6.80
N LEU A 447 -6.10 5.98 5.87
CA LEU A 447 -7.17 6.24 4.90
C LEU A 447 -8.54 6.43 5.55
N GLN A 448 -8.86 5.73 6.64
CA GLN A 448 -10.11 5.96 7.35
C GLN A 448 -10.24 7.40 7.85
N HIS A 449 -9.14 7.98 8.34
CA HIS A 449 -9.11 9.36 8.80
C HIS A 449 -9.20 10.38 7.65
N SER A 450 -8.49 10.18 6.52
CA SER A 450 -8.37 11.20 5.46
C SER A 450 -9.22 11.00 4.20
N LEU A 451 -9.50 9.75 3.77
CA LEU A 451 -9.93 9.45 2.40
C LEU A 451 -11.19 10.22 1.97
N CYS A 452 -12.22 10.31 2.80
CA CYS A 452 -13.43 11.04 2.45
C CYS A 452 -13.16 12.53 2.20
N GLY A 453 -12.26 13.15 2.99
CA GLY A 453 -11.86 14.54 2.78
C GLY A 453 -10.92 14.73 1.59
N ASP A 454 -9.98 13.81 1.34
CA ASP A 454 -9.10 13.83 0.16
C ASP A 454 -9.91 13.72 -1.16
N LEU A 455 -10.95 12.89 -1.16
CA LEU A 455 -11.88 12.77 -2.29
C LEU A 455 -12.69 14.06 -2.50
N LEU A 456 -13.20 14.70 -1.43
CA LEU A 456 -13.90 15.99 -1.51
C LEU A 456 -12.99 17.17 -1.89
N LEU A 457 -11.69 17.11 -1.54
CA LEU A 457 -10.64 18.01 -2.03
C LEU A 457 -10.32 17.79 -3.51
N GLY A 458 -10.88 16.75 -4.15
CA GLY A 458 -10.64 16.39 -5.55
C GLY A 458 -9.25 15.80 -5.81
N ARG A 459 -8.55 15.31 -4.76
CA ARG A 459 -7.16 14.82 -4.87
C ARG A 459 -7.04 13.55 -5.72
N TRP A 460 -8.07 12.71 -5.75
CA TRP A 460 -8.14 11.54 -6.65
C TRP A 460 -9.04 11.80 -7.89
N GLY A 461 -9.20 13.07 -8.28
CA GLY A 461 -10.01 13.48 -9.43
C GLY A 461 -11.48 13.07 -9.29
N ASN A 462 -12.12 12.72 -10.41
CA ASN A 462 -13.51 12.25 -10.43
C ASN A 462 -13.60 10.79 -9.94
N TYR A 463 -14.44 10.54 -8.93
CA TYR A 463 -14.66 9.23 -8.31
C TYR A 463 -16.16 8.87 -8.30
N SER A 464 -16.48 7.58 -8.34
CA SER A 464 -17.86 7.07 -8.37
C SER A 464 -17.98 5.69 -7.72
N THR A 465 -19.22 5.28 -7.43
CA THR A 465 -19.52 4.07 -6.67
C THR A 465 -19.05 2.81 -7.43
N GLY A 466 -18.28 1.96 -6.76
CA GLY A 466 -17.61 0.79 -7.36
C GLY A 466 -16.30 1.10 -8.09
N ASP A 467 -15.76 2.32 -8.03
CA ASP A 467 -14.44 2.62 -8.61
C ASP A 467 -13.31 1.97 -7.81
N CYS A 468 -12.31 1.46 -8.52
CA CYS A 468 -11.11 0.84 -7.95
C CYS A 468 -9.87 1.69 -8.28
N PHE A 469 -9.04 1.89 -7.27
CA PHE A 469 -7.78 2.61 -7.34
C PHE A 469 -6.63 1.72 -6.88
N ILE A 470 -5.47 1.83 -7.49
CA ILE A 470 -4.22 1.23 -7.01
C ILE A 470 -3.39 2.35 -6.41
N LEU A 471 -3.01 2.17 -5.15
CA LEU A 471 -1.97 2.93 -4.46
C LEU A 471 -0.65 2.18 -4.63
N ALA A 472 0.33 2.82 -5.27
CA ALA A 472 1.65 2.24 -5.50
C ALA A 472 2.75 3.14 -4.91
N SER A 473 3.64 2.55 -4.12
CA SER A 473 4.83 3.15 -3.53
C SER A 473 5.93 2.08 -3.52
N ASP A 474 7.19 2.47 -3.33
CA ASP A 474 8.39 1.66 -3.61
C ASP A 474 8.37 0.23 -3.04
N TYR A 475 7.70 0.03 -1.89
CA TYR A 475 7.53 -1.27 -1.23
C TYR A 475 6.06 -1.66 -0.97
N LEU A 476 5.09 -0.77 -1.26
CA LEU A 476 3.68 -0.93 -0.86
C LEU A 476 2.76 -0.79 -2.06
N ASN A 477 2.02 -1.86 -2.36
CA ASN A 477 1.04 -1.91 -3.45
C ASN A 477 -0.32 -2.35 -2.89
N ALA A 478 -1.33 -1.49 -2.97
CA ALA A 478 -2.66 -1.77 -2.43
C ALA A 478 -3.77 -1.37 -3.39
N LEU A 479 -4.79 -2.22 -3.54
CA LEU A 479 -6.03 -1.89 -4.26
C LEU A 479 -7.08 -1.39 -3.28
N VAL A 480 -7.61 -0.19 -3.52
CA VAL A 480 -8.69 0.45 -2.76
C VAL A 480 -9.96 0.43 -3.60
N HIS A 481 -10.99 -0.25 -3.12
CA HIS A 481 -12.31 -0.34 -3.76
C HIS A 481 -13.30 0.56 -3.01
N LEU A 482 -13.91 1.55 -3.70
CA LEU A 482 -14.93 2.43 -3.13
C LEU A 482 -16.31 1.77 -3.24
N ILE A 483 -16.84 1.24 -2.15
CA ILE A 483 -18.07 0.43 -2.15
C ILE A 483 -19.30 1.32 -1.96
N GLU A 484 -19.30 2.19 -0.96
CA GLU A 484 -20.39 3.15 -0.69
C GLU A 484 -19.85 4.58 -0.77
N ILE A 485 -20.60 5.48 -1.42
CA ILE A 485 -20.33 6.92 -1.42
C ILE A 485 -21.65 7.62 -1.07
N GLY A 486 -21.61 8.45 -0.05
CA GLY A 486 -22.68 9.36 0.32
C GLY A 486 -22.18 10.80 0.47
N ASN A 487 -23.05 11.67 0.96
CA ASN A 487 -22.79 13.08 1.16
C ASN A 487 -21.85 13.30 2.37
N GLY A 488 -20.54 13.25 2.13
CA GLY A 488 -19.52 13.36 3.18
C GLY A 488 -19.31 12.08 3.99
N LEU A 489 -19.55 10.91 3.38
CA LEU A 489 -19.10 9.60 3.86
C LEU A 489 -18.64 8.74 2.69
N VAL A 490 -17.65 7.88 2.91
CA VAL A 490 -17.19 6.88 1.94
C VAL A 490 -16.84 5.59 2.67
N THR A 491 -17.49 4.48 2.32
CA THR A 491 -17.13 3.14 2.81
C THR A 491 -16.29 2.44 1.74
N PHE A 492 -15.08 2.04 2.12
CA PHE A 492 -14.09 1.44 1.23
C PHE A 492 -13.58 0.10 1.78
N GLN A 493 -12.86 -0.63 0.94
CA GLN A 493 -12.11 -1.82 1.33
C GLN A 493 -10.72 -1.79 0.70
N LEU A 494 -9.69 -1.98 1.51
CA LEU A 494 -8.30 -2.02 1.08
C LEU A 494 -7.83 -3.47 0.96
N ARG A 495 -7.07 -3.75 -0.10
CA ARG A 495 -6.45 -5.05 -0.40
C ARG A 495 -4.96 -4.85 -0.61
N GLY A 496 -4.16 -5.26 0.37
CA GLY A 496 -2.70 -5.24 0.30
C GLY A 496 -2.17 -6.37 -0.56
N LEU A 497 -1.33 -6.04 -1.54
CA LEU A 497 -0.69 -6.98 -2.45
C LEU A 497 0.71 -7.36 -1.95
N GLU A 498 1.35 -8.31 -2.64
CA GLU A 498 2.69 -8.78 -2.31
C GLU A 498 3.76 -7.66 -2.42
N PHE A 499 4.61 -7.56 -1.40
CA PHE A 499 5.76 -6.64 -1.35
C PHE A 499 6.82 -6.98 -2.41
N ARG A 500 7.03 -8.28 -2.63
CA ARG A 500 7.83 -8.84 -3.72
C ARG A 500 6.93 -9.78 -4.51
N GLY A 501 6.18 -9.23 -5.45
CA GLY A 501 5.29 -10.02 -6.32
C GLY A 501 6.04 -10.85 -7.35
N THR A 502 5.32 -11.75 -8.01
CA THR A 502 5.84 -12.50 -9.17
C THR A 502 6.45 -11.59 -10.25
N TYR A 503 7.37 -12.10 -11.07
CA TYR A 503 8.00 -11.32 -12.15
C TYR A 503 6.99 -10.67 -13.13
N CYS A 504 5.81 -11.29 -13.33
CA CYS A 504 4.74 -10.69 -14.12
C CYS A 504 4.03 -9.54 -13.40
N GLN A 505 3.82 -9.64 -12.08
CA GLN A 505 3.32 -8.54 -11.25
C GLN A 505 4.34 -7.40 -11.17
N GLN A 506 5.63 -7.70 -11.01
CA GLN A 506 6.68 -6.67 -10.96
C GLN A 506 6.71 -5.85 -12.26
N ARG A 507 6.55 -6.48 -13.42
CA ARG A 507 6.40 -5.79 -14.72
C ARG A 507 5.15 -4.91 -14.84
N GLU A 508 4.09 -5.21 -14.10
CA GLU A 508 2.88 -4.37 -14.00
C GLU A 508 3.11 -3.18 -13.05
N VAL A 509 3.82 -3.39 -11.93
CA VAL A 509 4.26 -2.33 -11.00
C VAL A 509 5.26 -1.37 -11.65
N GLU A 510 6.22 -1.89 -12.44
CA GLU A 510 7.11 -1.11 -13.29
C GLU A 510 6.30 -0.22 -14.25
N ALA A 511 5.29 -0.78 -14.94
CA ALA A 511 4.50 -0.04 -15.93
C ALA A 511 3.72 1.17 -15.36
N ILE A 512 3.32 1.13 -14.08
CA ILE A 512 2.67 2.27 -13.38
C ILE A 512 3.68 3.22 -12.71
N THR A 513 4.96 2.82 -12.65
CA THR A 513 6.06 3.55 -12.01
C THR A 513 6.98 4.25 -13.02
N GLU A 514 7.15 3.68 -14.21
CA GLU A 514 7.81 4.30 -15.36
C GLU A 514 7.09 5.59 -15.79
N GLY A 515 7.84 6.52 -16.41
CA GLY A 515 7.31 7.77 -16.94
C GLY A 515 7.01 7.65 -18.43
N VAL A 516 5.91 8.26 -18.90
CA VAL A 516 5.52 8.24 -20.34
C VAL A 516 6.30 9.25 -21.18
N GLU A 517 7.43 9.73 -20.66
CA GLU A 517 8.25 10.81 -21.24
C GLU A 517 9.43 10.27 -22.08
N GLU A 518 9.66 8.94 -22.11
CA GLU A 518 10.75 8.28 -22.85
C GLU A 518 10.34 7.75 -24.25
N ASP A 519 9.07 7.88 -24.64
CA ASP A 519 8.54 7.41 -25.93
C ASP A 519 8.45 8.56 -26.95
N GLU A 520 9.57 8.89 -27.60
CA GLU A 520 9.66 10.01 -28.56
C GLU A 520 9.03 9.73 -29.96
N GLY A 521 8.50 8.52 -30.21
CA GLY A 521 8.20 8.04 -31.56
C GLY A 521 6.88 8.49 -32.22
N PHE A 522 6.82 8.30 -33.54
CA PHE A 522 5.58 8.34 -34.36
C PHE A 522 5.66 7.28 -35.47
N CYS A 523 5.21 6.06 -35.17
CA CYS A 523 5.39 4.91 -36.06
C CYS A 523 6.87 4.75 -36.48
N CYS A 524 7.16 4.56 -37.77
CA CYS A 524 8.53 4.38 -38.28
C CYS A 524 9.31 5.71 -38.47
N CYS A 525 8.90 6.79 -37.80
CA CYS A 525 9.45 8.13 -37.96
C CYS A 525 9.64 8.83 -36.60
N GLU A 526 10.57 9.78 -36.54
CA GLU A 526 10.88 10.60 -35.35
C GLU A 526 10.59 12.10 -35.61
N PRO A 527 9.34 12.52 -35.90
CA PRO A 527 8.93 13.91 -35.84
C PRO A 527 8.82 14.32 -34.36
N GLY A 528 9.91 14.87 -33.81
CA GLY A 528 9.99 15.29 -32.42
C GLY A 528 8.82 16.17 -31.97
N HIS A 529 8.35 15.95 -30.74
CA HIS A 529 7.19 16.62 -30.19
C HIS A 529 7.50 18.02 -29.62
N LEU A 530 6.45 18.80 -29.36
CA LEU A 530 6.59 20.09 -28.70
C LEU A 530 7.00 19.92 -27.22
N PRO A 531 7.77 20.86 -26.64
CA PRO A 531 8.15 20.81 -25.23
C PRO A 531 6.92 20.82 -24.32
N HIS A 532 6.93 19.97 -23.29
CA HIS A 532 5.81 19.71 -22.36
C HIS A 532 4.52 19.13 -22.98
N MET A 533 4.56 18.71 -24.24
CA MET A 533 3.52 17.87 -24.86
C MET A 533 4.02 16.43 -24.97
N LEU A 534 3.09 15.47 -24.98
CA LEU A 534 3.39 14.06 -25.26
C LEU A 534 3.64 13.86 -26.76
N SER A 535 4.44 12.84 -27.11
CA SER A 535 4.46 12.29 -28.46
C SER A 535 3.09 11.72 -28.85
N PHE A 536 2.83 11.58 -30.15
CA PHE A 536 1.60 10.95 -30.61
C PHE A 536 1.53 9.47 -30.23
N ASN A 537 2.66 8.75 -30.22
CA ASN A 537 2.71 7.34 -29.81
C ASN A 537 2.35 7.19 -28.33
N ALA A 538 2.95 7.99 -27.45
CA ALA A 538 2.61 8.04 -26.03
C ALA A 538 1.13 8.39 -25.80
N ALA A 539 0.62 9.43 -26.48
CA ALA A 539 -0.77 9.86 -26.40
C ALA A 539 -1.77 8.81 -26.94
N PHE A 540 -1.38 8.00 -27.92
CA PHE A 540 -2.19 6.90 -28.44
C PHE A 540 -2.15 5.68 -27.51
N GLY A 541 -0.97 5.28 -27.04
CA GLY A 541 -0.77 4.18 -26.10
C GLY A 541 -1.53 4.39 -24.79
N GLN A 542 -1.46 5.59 -24.19
CA GLN A 542 -2.17 5.92 -22.95
C GLN A 542 -3.70 5.84 -23.08
N ARG A 543 -4.26 6.17 -24.26
CA ARG A 543 -5.70 6.01 -24.53
C ARG A 543 -6.13 4.54 -24.57
N TRP A 544 -5.19 3.62 -24.81
CA TRP A 544 -5.46 2.20 -24.92
C TRP A 544 -5.26 1.39 -23.62
N LEU A 545 -4.93 2.06 -22.51
CA LEU A 545 -4.85 1.43 -21.19
C LEU A 545 -6.23 1.31 -20.53
N ALA A 546 -6.45 0.25 -19.75
CA ALA A 546 -7.61 0.09 -18.88
C ALA A 546 -7.49 0.89 -17.57
N TRP A 547 -6.37 1.59 -17.38
CA TRP A 547 -6.01 2.35 -16.18
C TRP A 547 -5.41 3.71 -16.58
N GLU A 548 -5.36 4.65 -15.63
CA GLU A 548 -4.69 5.94 -15.80
C GLU A 548 -4.03 6.42 -14.49
N VAL A 549 -2.82 6.98 -14.57
CA VAL A 549 -2.19 7.65 -13.42
C VAL A 549 -2.89 8.99 -13.22
N LEU A 550 -3.56 9.17 -12.08
CA LEU A 550 -4.21 10.44 -11.75
C LEU A 550 -3.23 11.40 -11.09
N VAL A 551 -2.52 10.92 -10.07
CA VAL A 551 -1.57 11.68 -9.25
C VAL A 551 -0.32 10.85 -9.00
N THR A 552 0.85 11.47 -9.17
CA THR A 552 2.17 10.85 -8.95
C THR A 552 2.68 10.98 -7.52
N LYS A 553 2.16 11.95 -6.74
CA LYS A 553 2.51 12.19 -5.33
C LYS A 553 1.27 12.53 -4.49
N TYR A 554 0.61 11.49 -4.00
CA TYR A 554 -0.41 11.55 -2.95
C TYR A 554 0.26 11.22 -1.61
N VAL A 555 0.15 12.14 -0.65
CA VAL A 555 0.88 12.08 0.63
C VAL A 555 -0.01 11.44 1.68
N LEU A 556 0.48 10.40 2.35
CA LEU A 556 -0.25 9.71 3.41
C LEU A 556 0.67 9.29 4.55
N GLU A 557 0.17 9.27 5.78
CA GLU A 557 0.93 8.84 6.95
C GLU A 557 1.10 7.32 6.99
N GLY A 558 2.34 6.86 7.15
CA GLY A 558 2.71 5.43 7.16
C GLY A 558 4.07 5.19 7.82
N TYR A 559 4.59 3.97 7.70
CA TYR A 559 5.93 3.62 8.17
C TYR A 559 6.87 3.40 6.98
N SER A 560 7.99 4.11 7.01
CA SER A 560 9.16 3.81 6.18
C SER A 560 9.89 2.62 6.80
N ILE A 561 10.10 1.57 6.01
CA ILE A 561 10.77 0.33 6.40
C ILE A 561 12.24 0.44 5.96
N THR A 562 13.16 0.02 6.83
CA THR A 562 14.58 -0.16 6.49
C THR A 562 15.04 -1.55 6.94
N ASP A 563 15.46 -2.39 5.99
CA ASP A 563 15.91 -3.77 6.22
C ASP A 563 17.43 -3.91 6.03
N ASN A 564 18.16 -4.17 7.12
CA ASN A 564 19.60 -4.39 7.11
C ASN A 564 19.93 -5.87 7.39
N SER A 565 20.84 -6.48 6.64
CA SER A 565 21.25 -7.87 6.88
C SER A 565 22.10 -7.97 8.16
N ALA A 566 21.58 -8.67 9.16
CA ALA A 566 22.28 -8.91 10.42
C ALA A 566 23.56 -9.75 10.19
N ALA A 567 23.57 -10.61 9.17
CA ALA A 567 24.76 -11.34 8.76
C ALA A 567 25.91 -10.40 8.36
N SER A 568 25.65 -9.38 7.52
CA SER A 568 26.69 -8.41 7.15
C SER A 568 27.15 -7.52 8.31
N MET A 569 26.30 -7.30 9.32
CA MET A 569 26.65 -6.53 10.51
C MET A 569 27.41 -7.33 11.56
N LEU A 570 27.33 -8.66 11.55
CA LEU A 570 27.89 -9.53 12.61
C LEU A 570 28.87 -10.59 12.08
N GLN A 571 29.29 -10.52 10.81
CA GLN A 571 30.21 -11.49 10.20
C GLN A 571 31.60 -11.51 10.84
N VAL A 572 32.14 -10.34 11.20
CA VAL A 572 33.48 -10.18 11.79
C VAL A 572 33.43 -10.41 13.30
N PHE A 573 34.47 -11.03 13.86
CA PHE A 573 34.57 -11.27 15.31
C PHE A 573 34.52 -9.97 16.13
N ASP A 574 35.23 -8.92 15.69
CA ASP A 574 35.23 -7.62 16.37
C ASP A 574 33.82 -7.01 16.50
N LEU A 575 32.97 -7.19 15.49
CA LEU A 575 31.58 -6.72 15.52
C LEU A 575 30.72 -7.56 16.49
N ARG A 576 30.94 -8.89 16.54
CA ARG A 576 30.33 -9.74 17.59
C ARG A 576 30.81 -9.36 18.99
N LYS A 577 32.08 -8.99 19.16
CA LYS A 577 32.62 -8.46 20.41
C LYS A 577 31.92 -7.17 20.81
N ILE A 578 31.80 -6.20 19.90
CA ILE A 578 31.10 -4.93 20.15
C ILE A 578 29.63 -5.16 20.55
N LEU A 579 28.90 -6.07 19.88
CA LEU A 579 27.54 -6.43 20.28
C LEU A 579 27.47 -7.03 21.69
N THR A 580 28.38 -7.95 22.03
CA THR A 580 28.48 -8.55 23.37
C THR A 580 28.83 -7.52 24.44
N THR A 581 29.75 -6.60 24.16
CA THR A 581 30.09 -5.47 25.07
C THR A 581 28.86 -4.59 25.32
N TYR A 582 28.08 -4.23 24.29
CA TYR A 582 26.83 -3.49 24.48
C TYR A 582 25.73 -4.31 25.18
N TYR A 583 25.71 -5.63 25.05
CA TYR A 583 24.78 -6.50 25.79
C TYR A 583 25.11 -6.53 27.29
N VAL A 584 26.40 -6.62 27.65
CA VAL A 584 26.85 -6.52 29.05
C VAL A 584 26.59 -5.11 29.61
N LYS A 585 26.96 -4.03 28.89
CA LYS A 585 26.64 -2.65 29.28
C LYS A 585 25.11 -2.43 29.43
N GLY A 586 24.30 -3.01 28.53
CA GLY A 586 22.84 -2.94 28.56
C GLY A 586 22.22 -3.64 29.77
N ILE A 587 22.67 -4.86 30.11
CA ILE A 587 22.25 -5.54 31.36
C ILE A 587 22.54 -4.65 32.57
N ILE A 588 23.76 -4.09 32.68
CA ILE A 588 24.16 -3.24 33.81
C ILE A 588 23.24 -2.02 33.95
N TYR A 589 22.86 -1.36 32.85
CA TYR A 589 21.89 -0.26 32.87
C TYR A 589 20.55 -0.72 33.45
N TYR A 590 19.91 -1.75 32.89
CA TYR A 590 18.58 -2.17 33.32
C TYR A 590 18.55 -2.79 34.74
N VAL A 591 19.67 -3.32 35.26
CA VAL A 591 19.80 -3.66 36.69
C VAL A 591 19.76 -2.39 37.55
N THR A 592 20.61 -1.41 37.22
CA THR A 592 20.86 -0.23 38.06
C THR A 592 19.69 0.76 38.06
N THR A 593 18.99 0.91 36.95
CA THR A 593 17.79 1.76 36.84
C THR A 593 16.51 1.11 37.39
N SER A 594 16.50 -0.21 37.64
CA SER A 594 15.32 -0.91 38.14
C SER A 594 14.82 -0.40 39.50
N PRO A 595 13.51 -0.18 39.68
CA PRO A 595 12.92 0.14 40.98
C PRO A 595 12.99 -1.06 41.95
N LYS A 596 13.05 -2.29 41.44
CA LYS A 596 13.17 -3.53 42.24
C LYS A 596 14.60 -3.83 42.72
N LEU A 597 15.60 -3.03 42.37
CA LEU A 597 17.01 -3.32 42.71
C LEU A 597 17.24 -3.52 44.23
N GLU A 598 16.57 -2.71 45.06
CA GLU A 598 16.66 -2.81 46.53
C GLU A 598 15.99 -4.11 47.06
N GLU A 599 14.97 -4.64 46.38
CA GLU A 599 14.31 -5.93 46.67
C GLU A 599 15.18 -7.12 46.22
N TRP A 600 15.71 -7.07 45.00
CA TRP A 600 16.61 -8.09 44.45
C TRP A 600 17.91 -8.25 45.24
N LEU A 601 18.48 -7.15 45.74
CA LEU A 601 19.67 -7.18 46.60
C LEU A 601 19.36 -7.68 48.03
N ALA A 602 18.12 -7.56 48.51
CA ALA A 602 17.69 -8.06 49.80
C ALA A 602 17.24 -9.54 49.78
N ASN A 603 17.06 -10.15 48.60
CA ASN A 603 16.56 -11.51 48.46
C ASN A 603 17.62 -12.57 48.84
N GLU A 604 17.40 -13.23 49.97
CA GLU A 604 18.29 -14.28 50.52
C GLU A 604 18.61 -15.40 49.51
N THR A 605 17.62 -15.81 48.69
CA THR A 605 17.82 -16.89 47.70
C THR A 605 18.77 -16.49 46.59
N MET A 606 18.76 -15.21 46.18
CA MET A 606 19.69 -14.67 45.20
C MET A 606 21.09 -14.48 45.80
N GLN A 607 21.18 -14.04 47.06
CA GLN A 607 22.45 -13.94 47.78
C GLN A 607 23.13 -15.30 47.97
N GLU A 608 22.36 -16.36 48.28
CA GLU A 608 22.91 -17.71 48.44
C GLU A 608 23.38 -18.29 47.10
N GLY A 609 22.59 -18.16 46.02
CA GLY A 609 23.00 -18.60 44.68
C GLY A 609 24.24 -17.89 44.14
N LEU A 610 24.33 -16.56 44.36
CA LEU A 610 25.47 -15.75 43.93
C LEU A 610 26.68 -15.83 44.88
N ARG A 611 26.60 -16.56 46.00
CA ARG A 611 27.65 -16.62 47.03
C ARG A 611 29.03 -16.99 46.50
N PHE A 612 29.11 -17.88 45.50
CA PHE A 612 30.37 -18.26 44.85
C PHE A 612 31.00 -17.11 44.05
N CYS A 613 30.19 -16.27 43.40
CA CYS A 613 30.65 -15.09 42.68
C CYS A 613 31.23 -14.00 43.60
N THR A 614 31.03 -14.13 44.91
CA THR A 614 31.62 -13.22 45.91
C THR A 614 33.10 -13.51 46.18
N ASP A 615 33.60 -14.72 45.94
CA ASP A 615 35.02 -15.05 46.12
C ASP A 615 35.89 -14.35 45.06
N ARG A 616 37.01 -13.76 45.49
CA ARG A 616 37.99 -13.11 44.61
C ARG A 616 38.75 -14.09 43.73
N ASN A 617 38.81 -15.38 44.11
CA ASN A 617 39.39 -16.44 43.28
C ASN A 617 38.38 -17.07 42.30
N TYR A 618 37.13 -16.57 42.26
CA TYR A 618 36.11 -17.12 41.37
C TYR A 618 36.39 -16.76 39.90
N VAL A 619 36.44 -17.80 39.07
CA VAL A 619 36.54 -17.70 37.61
C VAL A 619 35.44 -18.59 37.04
N ASP A 620 34.66 -18.04 36.11
CA ASP A 620 33.70 -18.82 35.36
C ASP A 620 34.34 -19.34 34.07
N VAL A 621 34.60 -20.66 34.05
CA VAL A 621 35.31 -21.38 32.98
C VAL A 621 34.33 -22.11 32.06
N ASP A 622 33.17 -21.50 31.79
CA ASP A 622 32.15 -22.09 30.92
C ASP A 622 32.63 -22.13 29.45
N PRO A 623 32.48 -23.26 28.72
CA PRO A 623 32.87 -23.36 27.31
C PRO A 623 32.19 -22.39 26.35
N THR A 624 31.17 -21.64 26.79
CA THR A 624 30.52 -20.58 26.00
C THR A 624 31.36 -19.31 25.83
N PHE A 625 32.29 -19.02 26.74
CA PHE A 625 33.10 -17.80 26.70
C PHE A 625 34.24 -17.88 25.68
N ASN A 626 34.46 -16.81 24.92
CA ASN A 626 35.32 -16.81 23.75
C ASN A 626 36.20 -15.54 23.70
N PRO A 627 37.55 -15.64 23.71
CA PRO A 627 38.43 -14.47 23.70
C PRO A 627 38.30 -13.56 22.47
N ASN A 628 37.60 -14.00 21.41
CA ASN A 628 37.33 -13.20 20.22
C ASN A 628 35.97 -12.46 20.28
N ILE A 629 35.21 -12.61 21.38
CA ILE A 629 33.84 -12.08 21.56
C ILE A 629 33.65 -11.46 22.95
N ASP A 630 34.31 -11.99 23.98
CA ASP A 630 34.29 -11.45 25.35
C ASP A 630 35.47 -10.51 25.59
N GLU A 631 35.20 -9.28 26.03
CA GLU A 631 36.23 -8.26 26.30
C GLU A 631 36.97 -8.49 27.63
N ASP A 632 36.26 -9.03 28.61
CA ASP A 632 36.70 -9.39 29.97
C ASP A 632 37.21 -10.83 30.08
N TYR A 633 37.57 -11.47 28.97
CA TYR A 633 38.13 -12.82 28.97
C TYR A 633 39.56 -12.84 29.54
N ASP A 634 39.78 -13.54 30.65
CA ASP A 634 41.10 -13.68 31.25
C ASP A 634 41.89 -14.81 30.60
N HIS A 635 42.78 -14.45 29.68
CA HIS A 635 43.70 -15.38 29.01
C HIS A 635 44.59 -16.22 29.95
N ARG A 636 44.78 -15.82 31.21
CA ARG A 636 45.58 -16.57 32.20
C ARG A 636 44.75 -17.62 32.93
N LEU A 637 43.45 -17.37 33.09
CA LEU A 637 42.52 -18.20 33.86
C LEU A 637 41.52 -18.96 32.96
N ALA A 638 41.60 -18.77 31.65
CA ALA A 638 40.83 -19.44 30.60
C ALA A 638 39.30 -19.28 30.71
N GLY A 639 38.85 -18.18 31.31
CA GLY A 639 37.45 -17.87 31.57
C GLY A 639 37.27 -16.41 31.97
N ILE A 640 36.12 -16.08 32.54
CA ILE A 640 35.83 -14.71 33.01
C ILE A 640 36.03 -14.67 34.53
N SER A 641 36.81 -13.71 35.02
CA SER A 641 37.03 -13.52 36.46
C SER A 641 36.32 -12.25 36.96
N ARG A 642 36.00 -12.19 38.26
CA ARG A 642 35.47 -10.95 38.87
C ARG A 642 36.45 -9.78 38.70
N GLU A 643 37.75 -10.07 38.68
CA GLU A 643 38.80 -9.06 38.48
C GLU A 643 38.78 -8.49 37.05
N SER A 644 38.75 -9.32 36.01
CA SER A 644 38.72 -8.86 34.62
C SER A 644 37.43 -8.10 34.29
N PHE A 645 36.28 -8.59 34.76
CA PHE A 645 35.00 -7.88 34.63
C PHE A 645 35.05 -6.48 35.27
N CYS A 646 35.60 -6.36 36.49
CA CYS A 646 35.71 -5.07 37.16
C CYS A 646 36.69 -4.10 36.47
N MET A 647 37.74 -4.59 35.80
CA MET A 647 38.67 -3.72 35.06
C MET A 647 38.02 -2.99 33.89
N ILE A 648 36.94 -3.54 33.32
CA ILE A 648 36.25 -3.00 32.13
C ILE A 648 34.93 -2.32 32.51
N TYR A 649 34.11 -2.96 33.36
CA TYR A 649 32.72 -2.54 33.56
C TYR A 649 32.45 -1.79 34.89
N LEU A 650 33.41 -1.71 35.83
CA LEU A 650 33.17 -1.07 37.13
C LEU A 650 32.80 0.41 37.00
N ASN A 651 33.51 1.17 36.16
CA ASN A 651 33.23 2.58 35.88
C ASN A 651 31.79 2.79 35.40
N TRP A 652 31.28 1.89 34.54
CA TRP A 652 29.89 1.93 34.07
C TRP A 652 28.87 1.62 35.17
N ILE A 653 29.17 0.66 36.06
CA ILE A 653 28.33 0.36 37.23
C ILE A 653 28.28 1.54 38.20
N GLU A 654 29.44 2.15 38.52
CA GLU A 654 29.56 3.33 39.37
C GLU A 654 28.79 4.53 38.77
N TYR A 655 28.96 4.77 37.47
CA TYR A 655 28.29 5.86 36.76
C TYR A 655 26.77 5.68 36.75
N CYS A 656 26.23 4.52 36.38
CA CYS A 656 24.80 4.28 36.40
C CYS A 656 24.22 4.31 37.82
N CYS A 657 24.95 3.81 38.82
CA CYS A 657 24.54 3.91 40.22
C CYS A 657 24.45 5.38 40.68
N SER A 658 25.37 6.25 40.24
CA SER A 658 25.37 7.69 40.54
C SER A 658 24.17 8.47 39.96
N ARG A 659 23.45 7.88 39.01
CA ARG A 659 22.24 8.46 38.38
C ARG A 659 20.93 8.07 39.07
N ARG A 660 20.95 7.14 40.05
CA ARG A 660 19.77 6.81 40.88
C ARG A 660 19.44 7.93 41.87
N GLU A 661 18.15 8.12 42.19
CA GLU A 661 17.72 8.98 43.31
C GLU A 661 18.33 8.54 44.65
N LYS A 662 18.55 7.23 44.81
CA LYS A 662 19.28 6.62 45.92
C LYS A 662 20.49 5.86 45.38
N PRO A 663 21.70 6.44 45.40
CA PRO A 663 22.92 5.68 45.08
C PRO A 663 23.14 4.59 46.13
N LEU A 664 23.56 3.42 45.67
CA LEU A 664 23.93 2.26 46.48
C LEU A 664 25.46 2.09 46.49
N ASP A 665 25.99 1.23 47.38
CA ASP A 665 27.41 0.88 47.34
C ASP A 665 27.75 0.17 46.02
N SER A 666 28.60 0.82 45.22
CA SER A 666 29.13 0.33 43.94
C SER A 666 30.59 -0.10 44.04
N SER A 667 31.15 -0.21 45.24
CA SER A 667 32.51 -0.69 45.46
C SER A 667 32.75 -2.08 44.87
N LYS A 668 34.00 -2.39 44.52
CA LYS A 668 34.38 -3.64 43.82
C LYS A 668 33.86 -4.93 44.50
N ASP A 669 33.83 -4.96 45.83
CA ASP A 669 33.37 -6.12 46.62
C ASP A 669 31.86 -6.06 46.96
N SER A 670 31.12 -5.04 46.54
CA SER A 670 29.70 -4.82 46.90
C SER A 670 28.74 -5.86 46.29
N PRO A 671 27.53 -6.05 46.88
CA PRO A 671 26.54 -6.99 46.35
C PRO A 671 25.93 -6.51 45.02
N LEU A 672 25.94 -5.21 44.72
CA LEU A 672 25.52 -4.68 43.41
C LEU A 672 26.46 -5.18 42.31
N VAL A 673 27.78 -5.09 42.53
CA VAL A 673 28.77 -5.59 41.58
C VAL A 673 28.66 -7.12 41.43
N THR A 674 28.41 -7.86 42.50
CA THR A 674 28.16 -9.32 42.45
C THR A 674 26.91 -9.65 41.62
N LEU A 675 25.80 -8.91 41.78
CA LEU A 675 24.55 -9.12 41.02
C LEU A 675 24.73 -8.79 39.53
N CYS A 676 25.38 -7.65 39.22
CA CYS A 676 25.71 -7.28 37.84
C CYS A 676 26.60 -8.34 37.17
N TYR A 677 27.66 -8.81 37.85
CA TYR A 677 28.53 -9.88 37.37
C TYR A 677 27.73 -11.16 37.08
N GLY A 678 26.93 -11.62 38.05
CA GLY A 678 26.09 -12.82 37.90
C GLY A 678 25.14 -12.75 36.69
N LEU A 679 24.43 -11.63 36.52
CA LEU A 679 23.51 -11.42 35.39
C LEU A 679 24.24 -11.31 34.03
N CYS A 680 25.43 -10.70 33.98
CA CYS A 680 26.21 -10.58 32.75
C CYS A 680 26.89 -11.89 32.33
N VAL A 681 27.22 -12.76 33.29
CA VAL A 681 27.73 -14.12 33.05
C VAL A 681 26.59 -15.05 32.63
N LEU A 682 25.44 -15.01 33.32
CA LEU A 682 24.17 -15.67 32.96
C LEU A 682 23.73 -15.33 31.53
N GLY A 683 23.64 -14.04 31.20
CA GLY A 683 23.16 -13.57 29.89
C GLY A 683 24.01 -14.08 28.72
N ARG A 684 25.32 -14.24 28.94
CA ARG A 684 26.26 -14.82 27.98
C ARG A 684 26.17 -16.34 27.89
N ARG A 685 26.03 -17.06 29.01
CA ARG A 685 25.71 -18.49 29.01
C ARG A 685 24.41 -18.81 28.27
N ALA A 686 23.38 -17.96 28.42
CA ALA A 686 22.11 -18.10 27.72
C ALA A 686 22.30 -17.93 26.20
N LEU A 687 23.09 -16.94 25.75
CA LEU A 687 23.42 -16.74 24.33
C LEU A 687 24.22 -17.94 23.78
N GLY A 688 25.21 -18.40 24.53
CA GLY A 688 26.03 -19.57 24.21
C GLY A 688 25.17 -20.84 24.05
N THR A 689 24.32 -21.14 25.04
CA THR A 689 23.40 -22.29 25.03
C THR A 689 22.42 -22.20 23.85
N ALA A 690 21.84 -21.02 23.60
CA ALA A 690 20.93 -20.80 22.47
C ALA A 690 21.64 -20.92 21.11
N SER A 691 22.93 -20.57 21.03
CA SER A 691 23.80 -20.78 19.85
C SER A 691 24.37 -22.21 19.75
N HIS A 692 23.86 -23.18 20.51
CA HIS A 692 24.38 -24.56 20.57
C HIS A 692 25.89 -24.64 20.88
N HIS A 693 26.40 -23.72 21.71
CA HIS A 693 27.82 -23.53 22.02
C HIS A 693 28.74 -23.22 20.82
N MET A 694 28.16 -22.90 19.65
CA MET A 694 28.86 -22.58 18.40
C MET A 694 28.87 -21.06 18.13
N SER A 695 29.12 -20.23 19.16
CA SER A 695 29.10 -18.76 19.08
C SER A 695 30.14 -18.16 18.10
N SER A 696 31.12 -18.96 17.68
CA SER A 696 32.08 -18.63 16.62
C SER A 696 31.49 -18.74 15.20
N ASN A 697 30.45 -19.55 15.00
CA ASN A 697 29.73 -19.65 13.74
C ASN A 697 28.65 -18.57 13.65
N LEU A 698 28.60 -17.85 12.52
CA LEU A 698 27.67 -16.75 12.31
C LEU A 698 26.20 -17.20 12.37
N GLU A 699 25.84 -18.32 11.74
CA GLU A 699 24.46 -18.80 11.70
C GLU A 699 23.96 -19.22 13.08
N SER A 700 24.79 -19.96 13.83
CA SER A 700 24.51 -20.39 15.20
C SER A 700 24.41 -19.20 16.15
N PHE A 701 25.30 -18.20 16.01
CA PHE A 701 25.26 -16.96 16.78
C PHE A 701 23.97 -16.15 16.50
N LEU A 702 23.59 -15.98 15.23
CA LEU A 702 22.37 -15.27 14.84
C LEU A 702 21.10 -15.99 15.31
N TYR A 703 21.07 -17.33 15.26
CA TYR A 703 19.98 -18.13 15.82
C TYR A 703 19.84 -17.92 17.33
N GLY A 704 20.94 -17.98 18.08
CA GLY A 704 20.96 -17.74 19.52
C GLY A 704 20.51 -16.31 19.88
N LEU A 705 21.03 -15.31 19.16
CA LEU A 705 20.65 -13.89 19.31
C LEU A 705 19.15 -13.68 19.08
N HIS A 706 18.59 -14.26 18.02
CA HIS A 706 17.17 -14.16 17.68
C HIS A 706 16.26 -14.85 18.71
N ALA A 707 16.69 -16.00 19.27
CA ALA A 707 15.98 -16.66 20.37
C ALA A 707 15.94 -15.76 21.63
N LEU A 708 17.08 -15.18 22.05
CA LEU A 708 17.10 -14.26 23.19
C LEU A 708 16.30 -12.98 22.94
N PHE A 709 16.32 -12.44 21.72
CA PHE A 709 15.56 -11.23 21.33
C PHE A 709 14.04 -11.42 21.47
N LYS A 710 13.54 -12.63 21.16
CA LYS A 710 12.16 -13.06 21.44
C LYS A 710 11.87 -13.18 22.93
N GLY A 711 12.85 -13.65 23.71
CA GLY A 711 12.72 -14.00 25.12
C GLY A 711 12.76 -15.51 25.41
N ASP A 712 13.21 -16.32 24.44
CA ASP A 712 13.27 -17.79 24.54
C ASP A 712 14.51 -18.27 25.34
N PHE A 713 14.58 -17.93 26.63
CA PHE A 713 15.69 -18.37 27.50
C PHE A 713 15.62 -19.87 27.82
N ARG A 714 16.76 -20.55 27.67
CA ARG A 714 16.97 -21.93 28.13
C ARG A 714 18.07 -21.94 29.17
N ILE A 715 17.69 -21.81 30.44
CA ILE A 715 18.62 -21.88 31.56
C ILE A 715 18.99 -23.37 31.77
N SER A 716 20.23 -23.70 31.46
CA SER A 716 20.76 -25.07 31.42
C SER A 716 21.78 -25.36 32.52
N SER A 717 22.31 -24.33 33.19
CA SER A 717 23.29 -24.46 34.27
C SER A 717 22.61 -24.39 35.63
N ILE A 718 22.88 -25.36 36.50
CA ILE A 718 22.43 -25.35 37.91
C ILE A 718 22.93 -24.08 38.63
N ARG A 719 24.06 -23.52 38.18
CA ARG A 719 24.68 -22.27 38.66
C ARG A 719 23.81 -21.02 38.44
N ASP A 720 22.77 -21.12 37.63
CA ASP A 720 21.90 -20.02 37.21
C ASP A 720 20.49 -20.11 37.81
N GLU A 721 20.14 -21.17 38.55
CA GLU A 721 18.78 -21.43 39.05
C GLU A 721 18.23 -20.33 39.98
N TRP A 722 19.10 -19.54 40.62
CA TRP A 722 18.72 -18.37 41.42
C TRP A 722 17.93 -17.32 40.64
N ILE A 723 18.01 -17.31 39.29
CA ILE A 723 17.21 -16.41 38.44
C ILE A 723 15.70 -16.70 38.53
N PHE A 724 15.30 -17.90 38.94
CA PHE A 724 13.89 -18.27 39.09
C PHE A 724 13.23 -17.67 40.35
N ALA A 725 14.01 -17.01 41.22
CA ALA A 725 13.48 -16.27 42.37
C ALA A 725 12.65 -15.03 41.96
N ASP A 726 13.02 -14.35 40.85
CA ASP A 726 12.17 -13.34 40.19
C ASP A 726 12.42 -13.34 38.67
N MET A 727 11.46 -13.87 37.90
CA MET A 727 11.53 -13.88 36.44
C MET A 727 11.46 -12.49 35.80
N GLU A 728 11.15 -11.42 36.54
CA GLU A 728 11.31 -10.06 36.04
C GLU A 728 12.77 -9.71 35.71
N LEU A 729 13.76 -10.37 36.33
CA LEU A 729 15.16 -10.20 35.93
C LEU A 729 15.37 -10.60 34.46
N LEU A 730 14.80 -11.72 34.00
CA LEU A 730 14.85 -12.07 32.57
C LEU A 730 14.03 -11.08 31.72
N ARG A 731 12.79 -10.78 32.13
CA ARG A 731 11.83 -10.01 31.31
C ARG A 731 12.11 -8.50 31.22
N LYS A 732 12.66 -7.89 32.28
CA LYS A 732 12.89 -6.44 32.41
C LYS A 732 14.37 -6.04 32.42
N VAL A 733 15.30 -6.99 32.57
CA VAL A 733 16.75 -6.70 32.48
C VAL A 733 17.38 -7.38 31.27
N VAL A 734 17.34 -8.71 31.20
CA VAL A 734 18.09 -9.45 30.16
C VAL A 734 17.48 -9.27 28.77
N VAL A 735 16.15 -9.31 28.63
CA VAL A 735 15.47 -9.03 27.34
C VAL A 735 15.69 -7.59 26.86
N PRO A 736 15.47 -6.53 27.67
CA PRO A 736 15.80 -5.17 27.23
C PRO A 736 17.29 -4.99 26.95
N GLY A 737 18.19 -5.64 27.71
CA GLY A 737 19.63 -5.63 27.47
C GLY A 737 20.04 -6.14 26.06
N ILE A 738 19.54 -7.31 25.64
CA ILE A 738 19.85 -7.87 24.30
C ILE A 738 19.11 -7.12 23.18
N ARG A 739 17.96 -6.52 23.47
CA ARG A 739 17.20 -5.68 22.53
C ARG A 739 17.89 -4.34 22.28
N MET A 740 18.37 -3.68 23.34
CA MET A 740 19.07 -2.40 23.27
C MET A 740 20.48 -2.53 22.69
N SER A 741 21.20 -3.63 22.96
CA SER A 741 22.55 -3.83 22.40
C SER A 741 22.53 -3.90 20.87
N LEU A 742 21.48 -4.45 20.26
CA LEU A 742 21.29 -4.49 18.82
C LEU A 742 21.11 -3.08 18.21
N LYS A 743 20.50 -2.15 18.96
CA LYS A 743 20.37 -0.74 18.58
C LYS A 743 21.71 0.00 18.73
N LEU A 744 22.35 -0.07 19.89
CA LEU A 744 23.66 0.55 20.14
C LEU A 744 24.72 0.09 19.14
N HIS A 745 24.72 -1.20 18.80
CA HIS A 745 25.58 -1.78 17.76
C HIS A 745 25.26 -1.25 16.35
N GLN A 746 24.02 -0.85 16.04
CA GLN A 746 23.69 -0.16 14.79
C GLN A 746 24.26 1.26 14.76
N ASP A 747 24.17 2.00 15.87
CA ASP A 747 24.62 3.40 15.93
C ASP A 747 26.14 3.54 15.98
N HIS A 748 26.86 2.55 16.50
CA HIS A 748 28.33 2.48 16.46
C HIS A 748 28.91 2.53 15.03
N PHE A 749 28.15 2.18 13.99
CA PHE A 749 28.55 2.39 12.58
C PHE A 749 28.45 3.85 12.10
N THR A 750 27.75 4.70 12.85
CA THR A 750 27.59 6.15 12.58
C THR A 750 28.62 6.97 13.34
N SER A 751 28.85 6.64 14.61
CA SER A 751 29.83 7.30 15.50
C SER A 751 30.44 6.27 16.48
N PRO A 752 31.55 5.60 16.11
CA PRO A 752 32.08 4.49 16.91
C PRO A 752 32.63 4.95 18.27
N ASP A 753 33.32 6.09 18.30
CA ASP A 753 34.05 6.62 19.46
C ASP A 753 33.13 7.32 20.49
N GLU A 754 31.83 7.47 20.20
CA GLU A 754 30.89 8.31 20.96
C GLU A 754 30.31 7.60 22.20
N TYR A 755 30.34 6.26 22.24
CA TYR A 755 29.82 5.43 23.34
C TYR A 755 30.90 4.89 24.31
N ASP A 756 32.12 5.40 24.20
CA ASP A 756 33.16 5.21 25.21
C ASP A 756 33.03 6.20 26.39
N ASP A 757 32.32 7.33 26.20
CA ASP A 757 31.91 8.22 27.29
C ASP A 757 30.66 7.65 28.00
N PRO A 758 30.72 7.31 29.31
CA PRO A 758 29.56 6.85 30.07
C PRO A 758 28.37 7.82 30.04
N SER A 759 28.63 9.13 29.92
CA SER A 759 27.56 10.11 29.94
C SER A 759 26.71 10.08 28.67
N VAL A 760 27.36 10.00 27.50
CA VAL A 760 26.69 9.93 26.20
C VAL A 760 26.00 8.57 26.02
N LEU A 761 26.63 7.47 26.46
CA LEU A 761 25.99 6.15 26.41
C LEU A 761 24.71 6.08 27.27
N TYR A 762 24.73 6.64 28.48
CA TYR A 762 23.54 6.67 29.34
C TYR A 762 22.42 7.52 28.72
N GLU A 763 22.74 8.72 28.23
CA GLU A 763 21.77 9.59 27.56
C GLU A 763 21.19 8.94 26.31
N ALA A 764 22.00 8.22 25.51
CA ALA A 764 21.54 7.46 24.36
C ALA A 764 20.57 6.33 24.74
N ILE A 765 20.90 5.50 25.74
CA ILE A 765 20.03 4.40 26.19
C ILE A 765 18.68 4.96 26.70
N THR A 766 18.70 5.98 27.57
CA THR A 766 17.46 6.60 28.08
C THR A 766 16.64 7.22 26.95
N THR A 767 17.28 7.93 26.02
CA THR A 767 16.58 8.53 24.85
C THR A 767 15.96 7.47 23.95
N HIS A 768 16.61 6.31 23.78
CA HIS A 768 16.06 5.19 23.01
C HIS A 768 14.93 4.47 23.76
N GLU A 769 15.02 4.31 25.07
CA GLU A 769 13.96 3.76 25.92
C GLU A 769 12.66 4.58 25.84
N GLU A 770 12.75 5.92 25.77
CA GLU A 770 11.59 6.80 25.59
C GLU A 770 11.02 6.83 24.15
N ASN A 771 11.88 6.71 23.12
CA ASN A 771 11.50 7.05 21.73
C ASN A 771 11.47 5.86 20.75
N LEU A 772 11.98 4.68 21.13
CA LEU A 772 12.14 3.52 20.23
C LEU A 772 11.55 2.25 20.85
N VAL A 773 10.46 1.74 20.27
CA VAL A 773 9.88 0.45 20.70
C VAL A 773 10.71 -0.70 20.10
N ILE A 774 11.48 -1.40 20.94
CA ILE A 774 12.23 -2.59 20.51
C ILE A 774 11.48 -3.87 20.90
N ALA A 775 10.98 -4.61 19.91
CA ALA A 775 10.21 -5.85 20.11
C ALA A 775 10.32 -6.81 18.93
N HIS A 776 9.93 -8.08 19.13
CA HIS A 776 9.80 -9.06 18.06
C HIS A 776 8.48 -8.85 17.31
N GLU A 777 8.42 -9.07 15.98
CA GLU A 777 7.23 -8.69 15.20
C GLU A 777 5.97 -9.55 15.45
N GLY A 778 6.13 -10.71 16.10
CA GLY A 778 5.04 -11.54 16.62
C GLY A 778 4.60 -11.22 18.05
N ASP A 779 5.25 -10.25 18.70
CA ASP A 779 4.90 -9.73 20.04
C ASP A 779 3.66 -8.81 19.93
N PRO A 780 2.60 -9.00 20.73
CA PRO A 780 1.48 -8.07 20.78
C PRO A 780 1.88 -6.61 21.03
N ALA A 781 2.99 -6.35 21.73
CA ALA A 781 3.52 -5.00 21.95
C ALA A 781 3.99 -4.32 20.65
N TRP A 782 4.57 -5.08 19.70
CA TRP A 782 4.94 -4.55 18.38
C TRP A 782 3.70 -4.11 17.60
N ARG A 783 2.68 -4.97 17.56
CA ARG A 783 1.39 -4.67 16.91
C ARG A 783 0.73 -3.45 17.55
N SER A 784 0.71 -3.39 18.88
CA SER A 784 0.19 -2.28 19.67
C SER A 784 0.87 -0.95 19.28
N ALA A 785 2.21 -0.89 19.32
CA ALA A 785 3.00 0.30 19.00
C ALA A 785 2.81 0.82 17.56
N VAL A 786 2.73 -0.07 16.57
CA VAL A 786 2.47 0.34 15.18
C VAL A 786 1.08 0.99 15.05
N LEU A 787 0.07 0.43 15.71
CA LEU A 787 -1.32 0.90 15.64
C LEU A 787 -1.59 2.12 16.55
N SER A 788 -0.81 2.32 17.60
CA SER A 788 -0.82 3.52 18.45
C SER A 788 0.00 4.69 17.89
N ASN A 789 0.59 4.53 16.69
CA ASN A 789 1.38 5.55 15.99
C ASN A 789 2.72 5.94 16.66
N SER A 790 3.41 4.98 17.29
CA SER A 790 4.77 5.20 17.83
C SER A 790 5.75 5.71 16.77
N PRO A 791 6.68 6.64 17.10
CA PRO A 791 7.50 7.32 16.08
C PRO A 791 8.53 6.40 15.42
N SER A 792 9.15 5.51 16.20
CA SER A 792 10.15 4.56 15.72
C SER A 792 10.02 3.20 16.41
N LEU A 793 10.30 2.12 15.67
CA LEU A 793 10.34 0.76 16.20
C LEU A 793 11.53 -0.03 15.61
N LEU A 794 12.06 -1.01 16.35
CA LEU A 794 13.13 -1.91 15.89
C LEU A 794 12.83 -3.39 16.22
N ALA A 795 13.02 -4.26 15.24
CA ALA A 795 12.88 -5.71 15.35
C ALA A 795 14.04 -6.47 14.69
N LEU A 796 14.26 -7.70 15.14
CA LEU A 796 15.11 -8.70 14.47
C LEU A 796 14.21 -9.77 13.84
N ARG A 797 14.07 -9.76 12.50
CA ARG A 797 13.31 -10.76 11.74
C ARG A 797 14.20 -11.93 11.34
N HIS A 798 13.67 -13.14 11.47
CA HIS A 798 14.17 -14.35 10.79
C HIS A 798 13.29 -14.66 9.58
N VAL A 799 13.91 -14.77 8.41
CA VAL A 799 13.30 -15.19 7.15
C VAL A 799 13.96 -16.51 6.72
N MET A 800 13.20 -17.41 6.12
CA MET A 800 13.72 -18.64 5.54
C MET A 800 13.35 -18.68 4.05
N ASP A 801 14.34 -18.43 3.19
CA ASP A 801 14.18 -18.25 1.74
C ASP A 801 14.98 -19.34 1.00
N ASP A 802 14.31 -20.11 0.12
CA ASP A 802 14.82 -21.31 -0.56
C ASP A 802 15.63 -22.29 0.35
N GLY A 803 15.26 -22.40 1.62
CA GLY A 803 15.91 -23.26 2.62
C GLY A 803 17.12 -22.64 3.34
N THR A 804 17.52 -21.42 2.98
CA THR A 804 18.56 -20.65 3.66
C THR A 804 17.98 -19.82 4.81
N ASN A 805 18.77 -19.51 5.84
CA ASN A 805 18.34 -18.72 7.00
C ASN A 805 18.86 -17.27 6.90
N GLU A 806 17.99 -16.32 6.58
CA GLU A 806 18.32 -14.90 6.59
C GLU A 806 17.85 -14.21 7.89
N TYR A 807 18.73 -13.42 8.50
CA TYR A 807 18.41 -12.59 9.66
C TYR A 807 18.53 -11.11 9.29
N LYS A 808 17.48 -10.32 9.56
CA LYS A 808 17.36 -8.92 9.14
C LYS A 808 16.97 -8.05 10.32
N ILE A 809 17.74 -6.99 10.57
CA ILE A 809 17.35 -5.91 11.48
C ILE A 809 16.40 -5.01 10.70
N ILE A 810 15.16 -4.89 11.18
CA ILE A 810 14.12 -4.05 10.59
C ILE A 810 13.86 -2.89 11.53
N MET A 811 14.13 -1.68 11.06
CA MET A 811 13.69 -0.45 11.72
C MET A 811 12.53 0.16 10.94
N LEU A 812 11.47 0.52 11.68
CA LEU A 812 10.32 1.27 11.20
C LEU A 812 10.41 2.71 11.66
N ASN A 813 10.19 3.66 10.76
CA ASN A 813 10.15 5.09 11.06
C ASN A 813 8.83 5.68 10.55
N LYS A 814 8.02 6.27 11.45
CA LYS A 814 6.76 6.93 11.10
C LYS A 814 7.04 8.18 10.26
N ARG A 815 6.55 8.22 9.02
CA ARG A 815 6.82 9.29 8.04
C ARG A 815 5.63 9.51 7.11
N TYR A 816 5.64 10.62 6.39
CA TYR A 816 4.74 10.83 5.26
C TYR A 816 5.30 10.13 4.02
N LEU A 817 4.57 9.11 3.54
CA LEU A 817 4.91 8.35 2.35
C LEU A 817 4.25 8.98 1.11
N SER A 818 4.90 8.85 -0.04
CA SER A 818 4.39 9.31 -1.33
C SER A 818 3.89 8.13 -2.17
N PHE A 819 2.58 8.06 -2.37
CA PHE A 819 1.92 7.08 -3.23
C PHE A 819 1.58 7.68 -4.60
N ARG A 820 1.68 6.87 -5.65
CA ARG A 820 0.97 7.09 -6.91
C ARG A 820 -0.48 6.63 -6.75
N VAL A 821 -1.42 7.39 -7.29
CA VAL A 821 -2.85 7.03 -7.36
C VAL A 821 -3.18 6.71 -8.82
N ILE A 822 -3.39 5.43 -9.11
CA ILE A 822 -3.77 4.93 -10.42
C ILE A 822 -5.25 4.57 -10.37
N LYS A 823 -6.07 5.10 -11.27
CA LYS A 823 -7.48 4.70 -11.40
C LYS A 823 -7.61 3.58 -12.42
N VAL A 824 -8.33 2.52 -12.06
CA VAL A 824 -8.58 1.36 -12.93
C VAL A 824 -10.03 1.37 -13.40
N ASN A 825 -10.30 0.96 -14.63
CA ASN A 825 -11.66 0.73 -15.12
C ASN A 825 -12.33 -0.38 -14.30
N LYS A 826 -13.36 -0.03 -13.52
CA LYS A 826 -14.06 -0.98 -12.64
C LYS A 826 -14.72 -2.15 -13.37
N GLU A 827 -15.08 -2.00 -14.64
CA GLU A 827 -15.62 -3.10 -15.44
C GLU A 827 -14.54 -4.11 -15.84
N CYS A 828 -13.27 -3.66 -15.96
CA CYS A 828 -12.12 -4.55 -16.08
C CYS A 828 -11.90 -5.34 -14.79
N VAL A 829 -11.99 -4.69 -13.62
CA VAL A 829 -11.86 -5.34 -12.31
C VAL A 829 -12.99 -6.36 -12.07
N ARG A 830 -14.27 -5.94 -12.19
CA ARG A 830 -15.45 -6.82 -12.07
C ARG A 830 -15.36 -8.00 -13.06
N GLY A 831 -14.90 -7.75 -14.29
CA GLY A 831 -14.74 -8.77 -15.31
C GLY A 831 -13.64 -9.79 -15.03
N LEU A 832 -12.46 -9.35 -14.61
CA LEU A 832 -11.33 -10.24 -14.27
C LEU A 832 -11.60 -11.04 -12.99
N TRP A 833 -12.17 -10.43 -11.95
CA TRP A 833 -12.60 -11.15 -10.74
C TRP A 833 -13.66 -12.21 -11.04
N ALA A 834 -14.62 -11.92 -11.94
CA ALA A 834 -15.61 -12.90 -12.39
C ALA A 834 -14.98 -14.02 -13.24
N GLY A 835 -13.99 -13.69 -14.08
CA GLY A 835 -13.15 -14.64 -14.81
C GLY A 835 -12.44 -15.63 -13.89
N GLN A 836 -11.70 -15.11 -12.89
CA GLN A 836 -11.01 -15.96 -11.92
C GLN A 836 -11.97 -16.86 -11.12
N GLN A 837 -13.13 -16.35 -10.69
CA GLN A 837 -14.12 -17.21 -10.04
C GLN A 837 -14.66 -18.30 -10.98
N GLN A 838 -14.88 -18.01 -12.27
CA GLN A 838 -15.34 -19.01 -13.25
C GLN A 838 -14.28 -20.10 -13.47
N GLU A 839 -13.02 -19.72 -13.66
CA GLU A 839 -11.89 -20.64 -13.82
C GLU A 839 -11.68 -21.53 -12.58
N LEU A 840 -11.70 -20.96 -11.38
CA LEU A 840 -11.41 -21.68 -10.13
C LEU A 840 -12.57 -22.50 -9.56
N VAL A 841 -13.79 -21.94 -9.55
CA VAL A 841 -14.91 -22.52 -8.81
C VAL A 841 -15.80 -23.36 -9.73
N PHE A 842 -16.15 -22.84 -10.91
CA PHE A 842 -17.05 -23.52 -11.83
C PHE A 842 -16.32 -24.51 -12.76
N LEU A 843 -15.16 -24.12 -13.30
CA LEU A 843 -14.32 -24.99 -14.14
C LEU A 843 -13.30 -25.82 -13.34
N ARG A 844 -13.14 -25.55 -12.04
CA ARG A 844 -12.24 -26.27 -11.10
C ARG A 844 -10.78 -26.34 -11.59
N ASN A 845 -10.31 -25.33 -12.31
CA ASN A 845 -8.93 -25.26 -12.81
C ASN A 845 -7.94 -25.07 -11.65
N ARG A 846 -7.11 -26.10 -11.42
CA ARG A 846 -6.14 -26.15 -10.32
C ARG A 846 -4.72 -25.73 -10.70
N ASN A 847 -4.43 -25.44 -11.98
CA ASN A 847 -3.10 -25.03 -12.42
C ASN A 847 -2.68 -23.71 -11.72
N PRO A 848 -1.56 -23.64 -10.98
CA PRO A 848 -1.11 -22.40 -10.33
C PRO A 848 -0.94 -21.24 -11.33
N GLU A 849 -0.40 -21.49 -12.52
CA GLU A 849 -0.14 -20.48 -13.56
C GLU A 849 -1.41 -19.93 -14.25
N ARG A 850 -2.61 -20.41 -13.94
CA ARG A 850 -3.87 -19.99 -14.61
C ARG A 850 -4.13 -18.46 -14.61
N GLY A 851 -3.68 -17.75 -13.58
CA GLY A 851 -3.79 -16.29 -13.51
C GLY A 851 -2.80 -15.56 -14.43
N SER A 852 -1.63 -16.18 -14.63
CA SER A 852 -0.39 -15.68 -15.22
C SER A 852 -0.43 -15.69 -16.76
N ILE A 853 -1.26 -14.81 -17.35
CA ILE A 853 -0.97 -14.38 -18.73
C ILE A 853 0.20 -13.40 -18.64
N GLN A 854 1.35 -13.85 -19.15
CA GLN A 854 2.58 -13.08 -19.17
C GLN A 854 2.37 -11.76 -19.94
N ASN A 855 2.78 -10.64 -19.34
CA ASN A 855 2.86 -9.32 -19.97
C ASN A 855 1.52 -8.65 -20.38
N ALA A 856 0.46 -8.76 -19.57
CA ALA A 856 -0.82 -8.05 -19.77
C ALA A 856 -0.85 -6.60 -19.20
N LYS A 857 0.23 -5.82 -19.41
CA LYS A 857 0.43 -4.47 -18.83
C LYS A 857 -0.76 -3.50 -19.05
N GLN A 858 -1.44 -3.58 -20.19
CA GLN A 858 -2.59 -2.74 -20.53
C GLN A 858 -3.82 -2.94 -19.63
N ALA A 859 -3.91 -4.08 -18.94
CA ALA A 859 -5.04 -4.45 -18.09
C ALA A 859 -4.67 -4.65 -16.61
N LEU A 860 -3.39 -4.65 -16.23
CA LEU A 860 -2.90 -4.97 -14.88
C LEU A 860 -3.48 -6.30 -14.35
N ARG A 861 -3.50 -7.33 -15.21
CA ARG A 861 -4.20 -8.60 -14.94
C ARG A 861 -3.68 -9.28 -13.69
N ASN A 862 -2.37 -9.25 -13.45
CA ASN A 862 -1.77 -9.93 -12.30
C ASN A 862 -2.06 -9.17 -10.99
N MET A 863 -1.93 -7.84 -10.97
CA MET A 863 -2.33 -7.02 -9.81
C MET A 863 -3.82 -7.13 -9.47
N ILE A 864 -4.69 -7.19 -10.50
CA ILE A 864 -6.14 -7.35 -10.29
C ILE A 864 -6.48 -8.77 -9.82
N ASN A 865 -5.88 -9.82 -10.40
CA ASN A 865 -6.18 -11.20 -10.04
C ASN A 865 -5.66 -11.58 -8.65
N SER A 866 -4.47 -11.09 -8.24
CA SER A 866 -3.94 -11.28 -6.89
C SER A 866 -4.81 -10.59 -5.84
N SER A 867 -5.45 -9.47 -6.19
CA SER A 867 -6.45 -8.78 -5.36
C SER A 867 -7.82 -9.48 -5.23
N CYS A 868 -8.06 -10.64 -5.85
CA CYS A 868 -9.27 -11.40 -5.57
C CYS A 868 -9.30 -11.87 -4.10
N ASP A 869 -10.44 -11.79 -3.42
CA ASP A 869 -10.55 -12.26 -2.04
C ASP A 869 -10.24 -13.76 -1.93
N GLN A 870 -9.64 -14.19 -0.81
CA GLN A 870 -9.35 -15.60 -0.57
C GLN A 870 -10.67 -16.40 -0.53
N PRO A 871 -10.73 -17.62 -1.12
CA PRO A 871 -9.63 -18.43 -1.64
C PRO A 871 -9.41 -18.28 -3.17
N ILE A 872 -9.87 -17.19 -3.79
CA ILE A 872 -9.80 -17.01 -5.25
C ILE A 872 -8.49 -16.33 -5.65
N GLY A 873 -8.11 -15.26 -4.94
CA GLY A 873 -6.78 -14.64 -5.04
C GLY A 873 -5.96 -14.87 -3.78
N TYR A 874 -4.89 -14.08 -3.65
CA TYR A 874 -3.85 -14.21 -2.63
C TYR A 874 -3.39 -12.84 -2.08
N PRO A 875 -4.30 -11.92 -1.70
CA PRO A 875 -3.91 -10.68 -1.05
C PRO A 875 -3.29 -10.99 0.32
N ILE A 876 -2.22 -10.27 0.67
CA ILE A 876 -1.58 -10.32 1.99
C ILE A 876 -2.57 -9.86 3.06
N TYR A 877 -3.33 -8.81 2.77
CA TYR A 877 -4.26 -8.20 3.70
C TYR A 877 -5.54 -7.80 2.97
N VAL A 878 -6.70 -8.18 3.52
CA VAL A 878 -8.00 -7.62 3.13
C VAL A 878 -8.60 -6.97 4.37
N SER A 879 -8.87 -5.67 4.26
CA SER A 879 -9.46 -4.90 5.34
C SER A 879 -10.92 -5.30 5.59
N PRO A 880 -11.44 -5.09 6.81
CA PRO A 880 -12.88 -4.94 6.99
C PRO A 880 -13.41 -3.77 6.14
N LEU A 881 -14.71 -3.79 5.87
CA LEU A 881 -15.42 -2.64 5.28
C LEU A 881 -15.29 -1.45 6.23
N THR A 882 -14.66 -0.38 5.76
CA THR A 882 -14.20 0.73 6.62
C THR A 882 -14.80 2.04 6.12
N THR A 883 -15.53 2.76 6.99
CA THR A 883 -16.16 4.05 6.63
C THR A 883 -15.29 5.22 7.09
N SER A 884 -14.92 6.07 6.14
CA SER A 884 -14.31 7.40 6.33
C SER A 884 -15.40 8.48 6.24
N TYR A 885 -15.28 9.54 7.05
CA TYR A 885 -16.22 10.67 7.09
C TYR A 885 -15.51 11.97 6.71
N SER A 886 -16.23 12.95 6.16
CA SER A 886 -15.70 14.30 5.93
C SER A 886 -15.19 14.95 7.22
N ASP A 887 -15.85 14.61 8.33
CA ASP A 887 -15.74 15.29 9.62
C ASP A 887 -14.48 14.89 10.40
N SER A 888 -13.78 13.82 9.97
CA SER A 888 -12.50 13.35 10.55
C SER A 888 -11.26 13.95 9.90
N HIS A 889 -11.38 14.68 8.78
CA HIS A 889 -10.23 15.27 8.10
C HIS A 889 -9.99 16.72 8.57
N GLU A 890 -8.88 16.95 9.27
CA GLU A 890 -8.57 18.24 9.91
C GLU A 890 -8.50 19.42 8.93
N GLN A 891 -7.73 19.30 7.84
CA GLN A 891 -7.63 20.36 6.81
C GLN A 891 -8.99 20.73 6.17
N LEU A 892 -9.96 19.79 6.09
CA LEU A 892 -11.29 20.08 5.57
C LEU A 892 -12.15 20.83 6.61
N LYS A 893 -11.99 20.48 7.88
CA LYS A 893 -12.61 21.13 9.05
C LYS A 893 -12.23 22.60 9.18
N GLU A 894 -11.02 22.99 8.75
CA GLU A 894 -10.58 24.39 8.66
C GLU A 894 -11.28 25.18 7.54
N ILE A 895 -11.74 24.52 6.47
CA ILE A 895 -12.27 25.16 5.26
C ILE A 895 -13.79 25.28 5.31
N LEU A 896 -14.48 24.21 5.69
CA LEU A 896 -15.95 24.15 5.77
C LEU A 896 -16.49 24.44 7.17
N GLY A 897 -15.62 24.47 8.19
CA GLY A 897 -16.02 24.39 9.59
C GLY A 897 -16.22 22.94 10.05
N GLY A 898 -16.29 22.74 11.37
CA GLY A 898 -16.65 21.46 11.98
C GLY A 898 -18.16 21.27 12.14
N ALA A 899 -18.54 20.07 12.60
CA ALA A 899 -19.92 19.71 12.90
C ALA A 899 -20.64 20.79 13.74
N ILE A 900 -21.85 21.14 13.30
CA ILE A 900 -22.63 22.20 13.93
C ILE A 900 -23.29 21.64 15.19
N SER A 901 -22.86 22.11 16.36
CA SER A 901 -23.47 21.75 17.64
C SER A 901 -24.20 22.93 18.27
N LEU A 902 -25.21 22.66 19.09
CA LEU A 902 -25.90 23.70 19.87
C LEU A 902 -24.94 24.46 20.79
N GLY A 903 -23.88 23.80 21.29
CA GLY A 903 -22.79 24.43 22.04
C GLY A 903 -22.00 25.42 21.19
N ASN A 904 -21.61 25.03 19.97
CA ASN A 904 -20.90 25.89 19.03
C ASN A 904 -21.75 27.09 18.60
N ILE A 905 -23.04 26.88 18.29
CA ILE A 905 -23.99 27.96 18.00
C ILE A 905 -24.13 28.91 19.20
N ARG A 906 -24.34 28.38 20.41
CA ARG A 906 -24.45 29.21 21.62
C ARG A 906 -23.18 30.03 21.84
N ASN A 907 -22.01 29.42 21.71
CA ASN A 907 -20.72 30.10 21.91
C ASN A 907 -20.44 31.14 20.81
N PHE A 908 -20.87 30.89 19.56
CA PHE A 908 -20.81 31.87 18.47
C PHE A 908 -21.78 33.04 18.71
N ILE A 909 -23.01 32.79 19.12
CA ILE A 909 -23.99 33.83 19.47
C ILE A 909 -23.49 34.65 20.67
N VAL A 910 -23.00 34.01 21.72
CA VAL A 910 -22.48 34.69 22.93
C VAL A 910 -21.23 35.52 22.61
N SER A 911 -20.27 34.99 21.84
CA SER A 911 -19.08 35.76 21.44
C SER A 911 -19.42 36.89 20.46
N THR A 912 -20.34 36.69 19.53
CA THR A 912 -20.84 37.74 18.62
C THR A 912 -21.62 38.81 19.39
N TRP A 913 -22.44 38.43 20.36
CA TRP A 913 -23.13 39.33 21.29
C TRP A 913 -22.15 40.12 22.15
N HIS A 914 -21.07 39.51 22.64
CA HIS A 914 -20.00 40.23 23.35
C HIS A 914 -19.22 41.17 22.42
N ARG A 915 -18.98 40.81 21.14
CA ARG A 915 -18.37 41.70 20.14
C ARG A 915 -19.27 42.88 19.81
N LEU A 916 -20.57 42.65 19.58
CA LEU A 916 -21.57 43.69 19.36
C LEU A 916 -21.71 44.60 20.59
N ARG A 917 -21.77 44.03 21.80
CA ARG A 917 -21.83 44.82 23.05
C ARG A 917 -20.57 45.65 23.29
N LYS A 918 -19.38 45.16 22.91
CA LYS A 918 -18.13 45.96 22.91
C LYS A 918 -18.15 47.04 21.82
N GLY A 919 -18.66 46.75 20.63
CA GLY A 919 -18.79 47.71 19.54
C GLY A 919 -19.77 48.86 19.86
N CYS A 920 -20.98 48.53 20.29
CA CYS A 920 -21.97 49.53 20.73
C CYS A 920 -21.53 50.30 21.99
N GLY A 921 -20.71 49.69 22.86
CA GLY A 921 -20.09 50.36 24.01
C GLY A 921 -19.04 51.41 23.65
N ALA A 922 -18.48 51.38 22.43
CA ALA A 922 -17.53 52.38 21.93
C ALA A 922 -18.21 53.57 21.21
N GLY A 923 -19.53 53.51 20.98
CA GLY A 923 -20.26 54.48 20.15
C GLY A 923 -20.64 55.81 20.82
N CYS A 924 -20.03 56.18 21.95
CA CYS A 924 -20.38 57.38 22.73
C CYS A 924 -19.14 58.14 23.27
N ASN A 925 -18.24 58.55 22.38
CA ASN A 925 -17.40 59.75 22.61
C ASN A 925 -17.00 60.34 21.26
N SER A 926 -17.23 61.65 21.07
CA SER A 926 -16.99 62.35 19.80
C SER A 926 -16.04 63.53 20.03
N GLY A 927 -15.04 63.68 19.15
CA GLY A 927 -14.17 64.85 19.07
C GLY A 927 -12.67 64.53 18.96
N GLY A 928 -12.07 64.80 17.79
CA GLY A 928 -10.62 64.75 17.56
C GLY A 928 -10.25 64.27 16.15
N ASN A 929 -9.72 65.17 15.31
CA ASN A 929 -9.36 64.89 13.92
C ASN A 929 -8.08 64.02 13.75
N ILE A 930 -8.18 63.02 12.87
CA ILE A 930 -7.40 62.86 11.62
C ILE A 930 -5.98 63.45 11.59
N GLU A 931 -4.96 62.59 11.40
CA GLU A 931 -4.06 62.65 10.22
C GLU A 931 -3.31 61.31 9.96
N ASP A 932 -2.92 61.14 8.69
CA ASP A 932 -2.50 59.97 7.89
C ASP A 932 -1.61 58.80 8.42
N SER A 933 -2.14 57.59 8.19
CA SER A 933 -1.71 56.56 7.20
C SER A 933 -0.36 55.78 7.23
N ASP A 934 -0.51 54.47 6.97
CA ASP A 934 0.40 53.47 6.34
C ASP A 934 1.69 52.92 7.01
N ALA A 935 1.61 51.63 7.36
CA ALA A 935 2.42 50.50 6.83
C ALA A 935 3.06 49.56 7.89
N GLY A 936 2.99 48.24 7.62
CA GLY A 936 3.71 47.18 8.36
C GLY A 936 2.80 46.14 9.01
N GLY A 937 2.82 44.90 8.52
CA GLY A 937 2.01 43.79 9.05
C GLY A 937 2.85 42.75 9.79
N GLY A 938 2.19 41.95 10.64
CA GLY A 938 2.81 40.82 11.34
C GLY A 938 1.84 40.16 12.33
N ALA A 939 1.25 39.03 11.94
CA ALA A 939 0.39 38.23 12.83
C ALA A 939 1.23 37.09 13.46
N SER A 940 1.30 37.05 14.79
CA SER A 940 1.88 35.94 15.56
C SER A 940 0.76 35.11 16.22
N CYS A 941 0.93 33.79 16.20
CA CYS A 941 -0.05 32.83 16.68
C CYS A 941 -0.02 32.66 18.22
N THR A 942 -1.19 32.40 18.80
CA THR A 942 -1.33 31.99 20.21
C THR A 942 -1.20 30.48 20.34
N SER A 943 -0.22 30.02 21.11
CA SER A 943 -0.16 28.63 21.59
C SER A 943 -1.03 28.46 22.83
N ASN A 944 -1.86 27.41 22.84
CA ASN A 944 -2.55 26.95 24.04
C ASN A 944 -1.88 25.66 24.54
N ASN A 945 -1.53 25.62 25.83
CA ASN A 945 -1.39 24.39 26.60
C ASN A 945 -2.12 24.60 27.94
N ALA A 946 -2.91 23.62 28.38
CA ALA A 946 -3.74 23.75 29.56
C ALA A 946 -3.84 22.42 30.32
N THR A 947 -3.16 22.34 31.46
CA THR A 947 -3.14 21.19 32.37
C THR A 947 -3.06 21.65 33.81
N ILE A 948 -4.21 21.84 34.48
CA ILE A 948 -4.29 22.00 35.93
C ILE A 948 -5.52 21.24 36.47
N ASN A 949 -5.24 20.11 37.12
CA ASN A 949 -5.72 19.77 38.46
C ASN A 949 -4.43 19.40 39.26
N GLU A 950 -4.34 19.51 40.58
CA GLU A 950 -5.42 19.68 41.56
C GLU A 950 -5.02 20.65 42.71
N SER A 951 -5.60 20.48 43.90
CA SER A 951 -5.89 21.54 44.87
C SER A 951 -4.88 21.74 46.01
N GLN A 952 -4.79 23.01 46.45
CA GLN A 952 -4.58 23.47 47.85
C GLN A 952 -3.27 23.12 48.60
N SER A 953 -2.53 24.16 48.97
CA SER A 953 -2.51 24.64 50.37
C SER A 953 -1.85 26.03 50.47
N SER A 954 -1.96 26.67 51.64
CA SER A 954 -1.41 28.02 51.89
C SER A 954 -1.07 28.21 53.35
N MET A 955 0.08 28.81 53.67
CA MET A 955 0.18 29.90 54.66
C MET A 955 1.55 30.60 54.68
N SER A 956 1.58 31.77 55.31
CA SER A 956 2.58 32.84 55.19
C SER A 956 3.55 32.96 56.37
N GLN A 957 4.76 33.48 56.09
CA GLN A 957 5.55 34.42 56.90
C GLN A 957 6.75 34.89 56.03
N GLY A 958 7.32 36.10 56.15
CA GLY A 958 6.94 37.29 56.93
C GLY A 958 8.07 38.35 56.92
N GLY A 959 7.74 39.63 57.10
CA GLY A 959 8.72 40.73 57.29
C GLY A 959 9.15 41.49 56.03
N GLY A 960 9.65 42.73 56.21
CA GLY A 960 10.15 43.60 55.14
C GLY A 960 10.67 44.94 55.67
N ASN A 961 11.23 45.79 54.80
CA ASN A 961 11.52 47.21 55.05
C ASN A 961 11.77 47.98 53.73
N ALA A 962 11.77 49.32 53.79
CA ALA A 962 11.86 50.26 52.64
C ALA A 962 13.02 51.28 52.91
N PRO A 963 13.15 52.52 52.32
CA PRO A 963 12.35 53.20 51.28
C PRO A 963 13.13 54.12 50.27
N THR A 964 12.39 54.84 49.39
CA THR A 964 12.69 56.14 48.70
C THR A 964 13.84 56.27 47.68
N GLY A 965 13.75 57.12 46.64
CA GLY A 965 12.59 57.91 46.15
C GLY A 965 12.92 59.07 45.17
N GLN A 966 11.86 59.75 44.69
CA GLN A 966 11.77 61.09 44.05
C GLN A 966 12.22 61.33 42.57
N GLY A 967 11.40 62.10 41.84
CA GLY A 967 11.74 62.91 40.64
C GLY A 967 11.85 64.40 41.04
N PRO A 968 11.40 65.44 40.26
CA PRO A 968 10.65 65.43 38.98
C PRO A 968 11.01 66.52 37.91
N GLY A 969 10.43 66.44 36.70
CA GLY A 969 10.08 67.59 35.81
C GLY A 969 11.20 68.45 35.15
N ALA A 970 10.92 69.46 34.30
CA ALA A 970 9.74 69.74 33.44
C ALA A 970 9.96 70.95 32.45
N VAL A 971 9.46 70.85 31.21
CA VAL A 971 8.73 71.90 30.42
C VAL A 971 9.45 73.05 29.62
N GLN A 972 8.95 73.29 28.39
CA GLN A 972 8.90 74.50 27.50
C GLN A 972 10.10 75.05 26.64
N HIS A 973 10.07 74.73 25.33
CA HIS A 973 9.70 75.60 24.18
C HIS A 973 10.61 76.76 23.60
N PRO A 974 10.34 77.31 22.36
CA PRO A 974 11.33 77.81 21.36
C PRO A 974 11.25 79.36 21.13
N PRO A 975 11.49 80.04 19.95
CA PRO A 975 11.87 79.64 18.55
C PRO A 975 12.80 80.59 17.72
N VAL A 976 12.86 80.34 16.39
CA VAL A 976 13.20 81.22 15.23
C VAL A 976 14.65 81.22 14.72
N ALA A 977 14.83 81.48 13.41
CA ALA A 977 16.02 81.26 12.59
C ALA A 977 16.56 82.54 11.90
N ALA A 978 17.65 82.41 11.14
CA ALA A 978 18.19 83.44 10.24
C ALA A 978 18.74 82.84 8.91
N HIS A 979 19.02 83.70 7.94
CA HIS A 979 19.29 83.47 6.50
C HIS A 979 20.59 84.23 6.07
N PRO A 980 21.02 84.34 4.78
CA PRO A 980 20.88 83.45 3.60
C PRO A 980 22.16 83.32 2.70
N THR A 981 22.18 82.35 1.76
CA THR A 981 22.85 82.33 0.42
C THR A 981 22.60 80.96 -0.26
N ALA A 982 22.69 80.69 -1.58
CA ALA A 982 22.80 81.48 -2.82
C ALA A 982 22.17 80.68 -4.02
N LEU A 983 22.14 81.23 -5.26
CA LEU A 983 21.38 80.74 -6.43
C LEU A 983 22.05 81.15 -7.78
N PRO A 984 21.57 80.82 -9.03
CA PRO A 984 20.39 80.02 -9.48
C PRO A 984 20.57 79.00 -10.67
N ALA A 985 19.52 78.16 -10.91
CA ALA A 985 18.87 77.62 -12.16
C ALA A 985 19.53 77.60 -13.60
N ALA A 986 19.11 76.79 -14.61
CA ALA A 986 18.20 75.60 -14.72
C ALA A 986 18.17 74.91 -16.15
N HIS A 987 17.72 73.65 -16.23
CA HIS A 987 17.25 72.85 -17.42
C HIS A 987 18.31 72.44 -18.54
N PRO A 988 17.99 71.75 -19.67
CA PRO A 988 18.31 70.31 -19.95
C PRO A 988 18.99 70.09 -21.36
N PRO A 989 18.87 68.99 -22.19
CA PRO A 989 18.33 67.60 -22.09
C PRO A 989 19.14 66.43 -22.80
N THR A 990 18.56 65.20 -22.86
CA THR A 990 18.69 64.08 -23.87
C THR A 990 19.96 63.21 -24.11
N HIS A 991 19.73 61.86 -24.19
CA HIS A 991 20.15 60.77 -25.13
C HIS A 991 21.41 60.87 -26.06
N PRO A 992 22.00 59.75 -26.61
CA PRO A 992 21.34 58.47 -27.00
C PRO A 992 22.11 57.10 -26.90
N SER A 993 21.32 56.02 -27.09
CA SER A 993 21.57 54.73 -27.81
C SER A 993 22.85 53.85 -27.75
N THR A 994 22.58 52.55 -27.52
CA THR A 994 23.11 51.31 -28.18
C THR A 994 24.52 50.72 -27.94
N LEU A 995 24.50 49.39 -27.72
CA LEU A 995 25.53 48.34 -27.96
C LEU A 995 26.92 48.47 -27.31
N GLY A 996 27.47 47.35 -26.80
CA GLY A 996 28.90 47.27 -26.49
C GLY A 996 29.34 46.24 -25.45
N THR A 997 29.36 44.97 -25.85
CA THR A 997 30.43 43.99 -25.54
C THR A 997 31.29 44.12 -24.25
N SER A 998 31.18 43.06 -23.44
CA SER A 998 32.29 42.20 -22.98
C SER A 998 33.28 42.61 -21.87
N HIS A 999 33.38 41.70 -20.90
CA HIS A 999 34.62 41.15 -20.31
C HIS A 999 35.66 42.09 -19.64
N SER A 1000 35.58 42.07 -18.30
CA SER A 1000 36.63 41.60 -17.38
C SER A 1000 37.90 42.48 -17.20
N SER A 1001 38.60 42.47 -16.05
CA SER A 1001 39.25 41.29 -15.44
C SER A 1001 39.72 41.52 -14.00
N HIS A 1002 39.90 40.41 -13.26
CA HIS A 1002 40.87 40.14 -12.16
C HIS A 1002 41.62 41.33 -11.51
N SER A 1003 41.70 41.44 -10.16
CA SER A 1003 42.65 40.71 -9.29
C SER A 1003 42.83 41.50 -7.94
N VAL A 1004 43.37 41.04 -6.79
CA VAL A 1004 43.77 39.72 -6.26
C VAL A 1004 43.98 39.75 -4.71
N GLN A 1005 43.68 38.63 -4.02
CA GLN A 1005 44.20 38.09 -2.72
C GLN A 1005 44.17 38.83 -1.36
N SER A 1006 43.80 38.00 -0.36
CA SER A 1006 44.35 37.87 1.02
C SER A 1006 43.97 38.92 2.09
N SER A 1007 43.92 38.58 3.39
CA SER A 1007 43.80 37.27 4.07
C SER A 1007 43.21 37.46 5.48
N LEU A 1008 42.71 36.39 6.12
CA LEU A 1008 42.04 36.45 7.41
C LEU A 1008 42.32 35.21 8.26
N VAL A 1009 42.48 35.39 9.58
CA VAL A 1009 42.58 34.32 10.58
C VAL A 1009 41.78 34.71 11.82
N ARG A 1010 40.83 33.85 12.23
CA ARG A 1010 40.26 33.81 13.58
C ARG A 1010 39.59 32.45 13.84
N HIS A 1011 39.56 32.03 15.10
CA HIS A 1011 39.02 30.74 15.53
C HIS A 1011 37.48 30.77 15.70
N SER A 1012 36.87 29.59 15.53
CA SER A 1012 35.47 29.30 15.89
C SER A 1012 35.40 27.91 16.54
N PRO A 1013 34.57 27.69 17.59
CA PRO A 1013 34.13 26.36 17.97
C PRO A 1013 33.06 25.87 16.97
N ALA A 1014 33.09 24.59 16.60
CA ALA A 1014 32.24 24.04 15.54
C ALA A 1014 30.97 23.37 16.08
N ARG A 1015 29.86 23.51 15.35
CA ARG A 1015 28.61 22.77 15.53
C ARG A 1015 28.36 21.97 14.26
N ALA A 1016 28.39 20.64 14.34
CA ALA A 1016 28.29 19.78 13.16
C ALA A 1016 26.96 20.00 12.41
N SER A 1017 27.02 19.98 11.07
CA SER A 1017 25.89 20.29 10.20
C SER A 1017 25.72 19.19 9.15
N VAL A 1018 24.52 18.61 9.04
CA VAL A 1018 24.20 17.65 7.99
C VAL A 1018 24.20 18.37 6.64
N ALA A 1019 24.98 17.87 5.68
CA ALA A 1019 25.30 18.59 4.46
C ALA A 1019 24.12 18.72 3.49
N SER A 1020 23.81 19.95 3.08
CA SER A 1020 22.95 20.26 1.95
C SER A 1020 23.75 20.23 0.63
N HIS A 1021 23.27 19.50 -0.38
CA HIS A 1021 23.77 19.62 -1.76
C HIS A 1021 22.69 20.16 -2.70
N SER A 1022 23.05 21.18 -3.48
CA SER A 1022 22.16 21.90 -4.40
C SER A 1022 22.36 21.47 -5.85
N SER A 1023 21.23 21.30 -6.54
CA SER A 1023 21.02 21.48 -7.99
C SER A 1023 22.23 21.80 -8.88
N TYR A 1024 22.47 20.96 -9.89
CA TYR A 1024 23.09 21.36 -11.16
C TYR A 1024 22.25 20.86 -12.34
N CYS A 1025 22.08 21.72 -13.35
CA CYS A 1025 21.28 21.42 -14.54
C CYS A 1025 22.11 20.70 -15.62
N TYR A 1026 21.42 19.96 -16.49
CA TYR A 1026 22.04 19.28 -17.63
C TYR A 1026 22.57 20.28 -18.68
N GLY A 1027 23.75 19.98 -19.25
CA GLY A 1027 24.35 20.73 -20.34
C GLY A 1027 25.32 19.87 -21.15
N SER A 1028 25.04 19.64 -22.42
CA SER A 1028 25.79 18.72 -23.28
C SER A 1028 26.92 19.42 -24.05
N ARG A 1029 28.12 18.80 -24.07
CA ARG A 1029 28.94 18.61 -25.29
C ARG A 1029 30.18 17.73 -25.07
N HIS A 1030 30.65 17.08 -26.14
CA HIS A 1030 31.87 16.29 -26.18
C HIS A 1030 33.13 17.16 -26.34
N SER A 1031 34.24 16.73 -25.72
CA SER A 1031 35.56 16.64 -26.38
C SER A 1031 36.53 15.79 -25.56
N SER A 1032 37.36 14.99 -26.22
CA SER A 1032 38.35 14.10 -25.60
C SER A 1032 39.77 14.67 -25.62
N LEU A 1033 40.61 14.27 -24.66
CA LEU A 1033 42.08 14.18 -24.80
C LEU A 1033 42.69 13.33 -23.66
N ARG A 1034 43.96 12.93 -23.80
CA ARG A 1034 44.64 11.90 -22.99
C ARG A 1034 45.82 12.45 -22.18
N THR A 1035 46.00 11.91 -20.95
CA THR A 1035 47.28 11.61 -20.23
C THR A 1035 46.88 10.95 -18.89
N SER A 1036 47.30 9.75 -18.47
CA SER A 1036 48.64 9.27 -18.05
C SER A 1036 49.28 10.17 -16.96
N THR A 1037 49.72 9.68 -15.78
CA THR A 1037 50.05 8.29 -15.39
C THR A 1037 50.03 8.06 -13.86
N THR A 1038 50.11 6.78 -13.44
CA THR A 1038 50.61 6.26 -12.12
C THR A 1038 49.99 6.75 -10.80
N GLY A 1039 49.01 5.97 -10.30
CA GLY A 1039 49.30 5.02 -9.20
C GLY A 1039 49.23 5.47 -7.73
N PHE A 1040 48.13 5.13 -7.04
CA PHE A 1040 48.09 4.44 -5.74
C PHE A 1040 46.68 3.84 -5.50
N VAL A 1041 46.55 2.85 -4.62
CA VAL A 1041 45.31 2.06 -4.44
C VAL A 1041 44.67 2.29 -3.06
N PRO A 1042 43.38 2.66 -3.01
CA PRO A 1042 42.51 2.44 -1.85
C PRO A 1042 41.36 1.46 -2.16
N CYS A 1043 40.93 0.69 -1.16
CA CYS A 1043 39.86 -0.30 -1.27
C CYS A 1043 38.47 0.33 -1.51
N ARG A 1044 37.61 -0.34 -2.28
CA ARG A 1044 36.21 0.09 -2.52
C ARG A 1044 35.24 -0.58 -1.55
N ARG A 1045 34.31 0.22 -1.01
CA ARG A 1045 33.06 -0.27 -0.41
C ARG A 1045 32.25 -1.05 -1.46
N SER A 1046 31.70 -2.20 -1.08
CA SER A 1046 30.72 -2.94 -1.86
C SER A 1046 29.37 -2.23 -1.78
N SER A 1047 28.92 -1.65 -2.89
CA SER A 1047 27.56 -1.08 -3.02
C SER A 1047 26.64 -2.05 -3.75
N THR A 1048 25.37 -2.09 -3.34
CA THR A 1048 24.34 -2.99 -3.89
C THR A 1048 24.22 -2.93 -5.42
N SER A 1049 24.33 -4.08 -6.08
CA SER A 1049 24.35 -4.17 -7.54
C SER A 1049 22.96 -4.08 -8.18
N GLN A 1050 22.64 -2.94 -8.81
CA GLN A 1050 21.61 -2.92 -9.86
C GLN A 1050 22.13 -3.70 -11.07
N ILE A 1051 21.55 -4.87 -11.37
CA ILE A 1051 21.92 -5.66 -12.55
C ILE A 1051 21.17 -5.15 -13.78
N SER A 1052 21.75 -4.15 -14.43
CA SER A 1052 21.30 -3.69 -15.75
C SER A 1052 21.73 -4.69 -16.84
N LEU A 1053 20.79 -5.47 -17.37
CA LEU A 1053 21.03 -6.41 -18.47
C LEU A 1053 21.10 -5.71 -19.84
N ARG A 1054 22.12 -4.84 -20.01
CA ARG A 1054 22.56 -4.34 -21.32
C ARG A 1054 24.01 -4.78 -21.61
N ASN A 1055 24.16 -6.03 -22.06
CA ASN A 1055 25.26 -6.48 -22.92
C ASN A 1055 24.98 -7.91 -23.42
N LEU A 1056 24.42 -8.03 -24.63
CA LEU A 1056 24.41 -9.29 -25.39
C LEU A 1056 25.30 -9.09 -26.64
N PRO A 1057 26.13 -10.06 -27.06
CA PRO A 1057 27.00 -9.87 -28.22
C PRO A 1057 26.22 -9.62 -29.52
N SER A 1058 26.69 -8.64 -30.31
CA SER A 1058 26.07 -8.21 -31.56
C SER A 1058 26.37 -9.17 -32.72
N SER A 1059 25.79 -10.38 -32.69
CA SER A 1059 26.04 -11.40 -33.71
C SER A 1059 24.86 -12.35 -33.97
N ILE A 1060 23.70 -11.81 -34.42
CA ILE A 1060 22.68 -12.46 -35.29
C ILE A 1060 21.75 -11.34 -35.82
N GLN A 1061 22.27 -10.47 -36.69
CA GLN A 1061 21.48 -9.39 -37.32
C GLN A 1061 21.89 -9.12 -38.78
N SER A 1062 22.41 -10.13 -39.47
CA SER A 1062 23.02 -10.02 -40.80
C SER A 1062 22.56 -11.09 -41.82
N ARG A 1063 21.40 -11.70 -41.59
CA ARG A 1063 20.83 -12.75 -42.49
C ARG A 1063 19.31 -12.66 -42.75
N LEU A 1064 18.73 -11.45 -42.68
CA LEU A 1064 17.31 -11.23 -43.00
C LEU A 1064 17.04 -9.92 -43.78
N SER A 1065 18.06 -9.37 -44.43
CA SER A 1065 18.01 -8.13 -45.22
C SER A 1065 18.48 -8.37 -46.67
N MET A 1066 17.92 -9.37 -47.34
CA MET A 1066 18.13 -9.67 -48.76
C MET A 1066 16.87 -10.29 -49.37
N VAL A 1067 16.69 -10.08 -50.67
CA VAL A 1067 15.56 -10.54 -51.51
C VAL A 1067 14.21 -9.89 -51.16
N ASN A 1068 13.93 -8.77 -51.81
CA ASN A 1068 12.57 -8.31 -52.07
C ASN A 1068 12.52 -7.80 -53.53
N GLN A 1069 12.10 -8.64 -54.48
CA GLN A 1069 11.93 -8.29 -55.89
C GLN A 1069 10.74 -9.05 -56.54
N MET A 1070 10.12 -8.36 -57.50
CA MET A 1070 9.06 -8.74 -58.46
C MET A 1070 9.36 -10.04 -59.28
N GLU A 1071 8.45 -10.69 -60.03
CA GLU A 1071 7.05 -10.43 -60.49
C GLU A 1071 6.24 -11.78 -60.76
N PRO A 1072 5.14 -11.93 -61.57
CA PRO A 1072 4.13 -13.00 -61.35
C PRO A 1072 3.89 -13.97 -62.55
N THR A 1073 2.91 -14.90 -62.42
CA THR A 1073 1.89 -15.35 -63.44
C THR A 1073 1.39 -16.81 -63.24
N GLY A 1074 0.23 -17.17 -63.82
CA GLY A 1074 -0.41 -18.52 -63.83
C GLY A 1074 -1.42 -18.74 -62.69
N GLN A 1075 -2.71 -19.10 -62.84
CA GLN A 1075 -3.43 -20.11 -63.67
C GLN A 1075 -3.06 -21.57 -63.30
N THR A 1076 -3.98 -22.52 -63.04
CA THR A 1076 -5.45 -22.57 -63.21
C THR A 1076 -6.15 -23.71 -62.43
N GLY A 1077 -7.34 -23.45 -61.85
CA GLY A 1077 -8.47 -24.41 -61.63
C GLY A 1077 -8.31 -25.61 -60.67
N VAL A 1078 -9.34 -26.45 -60.41
CA VAL A 1078 -10.82 -26.37 -60.60
C VAL A 1078 -11.52 -27.48 -59.75
N SER A 1079 -12.79 -27.29 -59.32
CA SER A 1079 -13.69 -28.26 -58.62
C SER A 1079 -13.32 -28.67 -57.17
N ALA A 1080 -14.21 -28.84 -56.16
CA ALA A 1080 -15.59 -29.37 -56.02
C ALA A 1080 -15.64 -30.90 -55.70
N GLN A 1081 -16.53 -31.47 -54.86
CA GLN A 1081 -17.75 -30.97 -54.17
C GLN A 1081 -18.22 -31.90 -53.00
N HIS A 1082 -19.04 -31.37 -52.07
CA HIS A 1082 -20.01 -32.02 -51.12
C HIS A 1082 -19.64 -33.21 -50.18
N GLY A 1083 -20.17 -33.16 -48.93
CA GLY A 1083 -20.33 -34.33 -48.03
C GLY A 1083 -20.60 -34.00 -46.54
N LEU A 1084 -21.84 -34.16 -46.06
CA LEU A 1084 -22.31 -33.99 -44.66
C LEU A 1084 -23.23 -35.19 -44.29
N PRO A 1085 -23.63 -35.45 -43.03
CA PRO A 1085 -23.03 -35.17 -41.70
C PRO A 1085 -22.84 -36.49 -40.87
N SER A 1086 -22.28 -36.53 -39.65
CA SER A 1086 -23.02 -36.32 -38.38
C SER A 1086 -22.24 -36.82 -37.13
N SER A 1087 -22.82 -36.60 -35.94
CA SER A 1087 -22.45 -37.01 -34.56
C SER A 1087 -21.85 -38.42 -34.35
N SER A 1088 -21.02 -38.71 -33.32
CA SER A 1088 -20.59 -37.91 -32.14
C SER A 1088 -19.40 -38.51 -31.36
N SER A 1089 -18.84 -37.70 -30.44
CA SER A 1089 -18.08 -38.02 -29.22
C SER A 1089 -16.63 -38.54 -29.28
N SER A 1090 -15.75 -37.71 -28.71
CA SER A 1090 -14.44 -37.99 -28.07
C SER A 1090 -13.16 -38.12 -28.92
N SER A 1091 -12.10 -37.55 -28.34
CA SER A 1091 -10.67 -37.89 -28.51
C SER A 1091 -9.90 -37.50 -29.79
N GLN A 1092 -9.03 -36.49 -29.59
CA GLN A 1092 -7.69 -36.33 -30.18
C GLN A 1092 -7.52 -36.07 -31.69
N SER A 1093 -6.98 -34.88 -32.00
CA SER A 1093 -5.93 -34.74 -33.01
C SER A 1093 -4.81 -33.82 -32.46
N ILE A 1094 -3.59 -34.36 -32.40
CA ILE A 1094 -2.39 -33.71 -31.85
C ILE A 1094 -1.39 -33.50 -33.01
N PRO A 1095 -0.85 -32.29 -33.22
CA PRO A 1095 0.39 -32.11 -33.99
C PRO A 1095 1.57 -32.68 -33.19
N ALA A 1096 2.23 -33.71 -33.72
CA ALA A 1096 3.37 -34.39 -33.08
C ALA A 1096 4.59 -33.45 -32.93
N CYS A 1097 5.55 -33.65 -32.01
CA CYS A 1097 6.15 -34.91 -31.53
C CYS A 1097 6.52 -34.87 -30.03
N LYS A 1098 6.65 -36.00 -29.30
CA LYS A 1098 6.30 -37.42 -29.55
C LYS A 1098 6.11 -38.15 -28.21
N GLN A 1099 5.40 -39.28 -28.21
CA GLN A 1099 4.85 -39.93 -27.00
C GLN A 1099 5.78 -40.97 -26.32
N HIS A 1100 5.30 -41.55 -25.21
CA HIS A 1100 5.95 -42.53 -24.34
C HIS A 1100 5.92 -43.99 -24.85
N ALA A 1101 6.81 -44.79 -24.25
CA ALA A 1101 6.67 -46.21 -23.85
C ALA A 1101 6.31 -47.33 -24.88
N LEU A 1102 7.31 -48.20 -25.09
CA LEU A 1102 7.29 -49.66 -25.01
C LEU A 1102 6.03 -50.47 -25.40
N VAL A 1103 6.15 -51.28 -26.46
CA VAL A 1103 6.19 -52.77 -26.50
C VAL A 1103 6.34 -53.15 -27.99
N GLY A 1104 6.91 -54.32 -28.33
CA GLY A 1104 7.10 -54.71 -29.74
C GLY A 1104 7.19 -56.22 -29.94
N PHE A 1105 7.27 -56.65 -31.20
CA PHE A 1105 7.72 -58.00 -31.62
C PHE A 1105 8.05 -58.02 -33.13
N LEU A 1106 9.10 -58.76 -33.51
CA LEU A 1106 9.50 -59.19 -34.88
C LEU A 1106 9.87 -58.14 -35.95
N GLY A 1107 10.82 -58.50 -36.84
CA GLY A 1107 11.16 -57.75 -38.07
C GLY A 1107 12.65 -57.62 -38.38
N THR A 1108 13.24 -58.63 -39.03
CA THR A 1108 14.54 -58.56 -39.74
C THR A 1108 14.40 -57.78 -41.07
N GLU A 1109 15.42 -57.36 -41.84
CA GLU A 1109 16.81 -57.81 -42.05
C GLU A 1109 17.83 -56.63 -42.18
N GLY A 1110 19.05 -56.89 -42.68
CA GLY A 1110 20.14 -55.91 -42.86
C GLY A 1110 20.01 -55.01 -44.12
N GLY A 1111 21.08 -54.36 -44.60
CA GLY A 1111 22.47 -54.29 -44.11
C GLY A 1111 23.44 -53.72 -45.15
N SER A 1112 24.75 -53.72 -44.81
CA SER A 1112 25.92 -53.65 -45.73
C SER A 1112 26.33 -52.32 -46.40
N ASN A 1113 27.64 -52.05 -46.27
CA ASN A 1113 28.57 -51.39 -47.21
C ASN A 1113 28.55 -49.85 -47.44
N ALA A 1114 29.66 -49.20 -47.85
CA ALA A 1114 31.13 -49.42 -47.71
C ALA A 1114 31.91 -48.25 -48.39
N THR A 1115 33.26 -48.29 -48.33
CA THR A 1115 34.29 -47.39 -48.95
C THR A 1115 34.39 -45.98 -48.35
N GLU A 1116 35.54 -45.50 -47.84
CA GLU A 1116 36.90 -45.29 -48.45
C GLU A 1116 36.94 -44.06 -49.40
N THR A 1117 38.01 -43.23 -49.46
CA THR A 1117 39.39 -43.38 -48.95
C THR A 1117 40.07 -42.04 -48.53
N GLN A 1118 41.21 -42.17 -47.85
CA GLN A 1118 42.43 -41.33 -47.78
C GLN A 1118 42.65 -40.23 -48.86
N SER A 1119 43.50 -39.19 -48.68
CA SER A 1119 44.27 -38.66 -47.52
C SER A 1119 44.95 -37.31 -47.89
N GLY A 1120 45.57 -36.62 -46.91
CA GLY A 1120 46.47 -35.47 -47.14
C GLY A 1120 46.36 -34.43 -46.02
N GLY A 1121 47.48 -34.04 -45.40
CA GLY A 1121 47.47 -33.09 -44.27
C GLY A 1121 48.86 -32.53 -43.94
N ASN A 1122 48.98 -31.75 -42.86
CA ASN A 1122 50.27 -31.36 -42.29
C ASN A 1122 50.17 -30.82 -40.85
N ALA A 1123 51.27 -30.99 -40.09
CA ALA A 1123 51.65 -30.30 -38.86
C ALA A 1123 50.72 -30.31 -37.62
N SER A 1124 51.10 -31.15 -36.66
CA SER A 1124 50.85 -31.04 -35.20
C SER A 1124 52.17 -30.57 -34.51
N PRO A 1125 52.26 -30.27 -33.18
CA PRO A 1125 51.24 -30.44 -32.13
C PRO A 1125 51.02 -29.23 -31.19
N ALA A 1126 49.86 -29.21 -30.53
CA ALA A 1126 49.67 -28.54 -29.26
C ALA A 1126 49.67 -29.59 -28.14
N ASN A 1127 50.47 -29.40 -27.09
CA ASN A 1127 50.43 -30.24 -25.90
C ASN A 1127 50.85 -29.45 -24.66
N GLN A 1128 49.88 -28.94 -23.91
CA GLN A 1128 50.07 -28.52 -22.52
C GLN A 1128 48.95 -29.13 -21.68
N MET A 1129 49.34 -29.84 -20.63
CA MET A 1129 48.43 -30.42 -19.67
C MET A 1129 47.68 -29.31 -18.93
N GLN A 1130 46.35 -29.38 -18.93
CA GLN A 1130 45.57 -28.63 -17.95
C GLN A 1130 45.61 -29.42 -16.62
N ALA A 1131 45.94 -28.74 -15.53
CA ALA A 1131 46.27 -29.41 -14.27
C ALA A 1131 45.07 -30.18 -13.68
N LYS A 1132 45.37 -31.26 -12.96
CA LYS A 1132 44.39 -31.88 -12.06
C LYS A 1132 43.85 -30.83 -11.09
N LYS A 1133 42.55 -30.90 -10.84
CA LYS A 1133 41.90 -30.33 -9.68
C LYS A 1133 41.73 -31.47 -8.68
N ASP A 1134 42.18 -31.28 -7.45
CA ASP A 1134 42.00 -32.27 -6.39
C ASP A 1134 40.57 -32.14 -5.85
N ASP A 1135 39.63 -32.78 -6.54
CA ASP A 1135 38.25 -32.89 -6.09
C ASP A 1135 38.16 -33.93 -4.97
N VAL A 1136 37.63 -33.50 -3.82
CA VAL A 1136 37.46 -34.33 -2.62
C VAL A 1136 36.55 -35.51 -2.95
N ILE A 1137 37.04 -36.73 -2.70
CA ILE A 1137 36.32 -37.97 -3.02
C ILE A 1137 35.43 -38.36 -1.84
N TYR A 1138 34.13 -38.16 -1.99
CA TYR A 1138 33.12 -38.52 -1.00
C TYR A 1138 32.89 -40.04 -1.01
N ARG A 1139 32.97 -40.67 0.16
CA ARG A 1139 32.66 -42.09 0.37
C ARG A 1139 31.21 -42.23 0.79
N ILE A 1140 30.48 -43.18 0.18
CA ILE A 1140 29.07 -43.44 0.46
C ILE A 1140 28.83 -44.93 0.73
N GLN A 1141 27.72 -45.25 1.37
CA GLN A 1141 27.18 -46.60 1.52
C GLN A 1141 25.83 -46.72 0.80
N LEU A 1142 25.61 -47.82 0.09
CA LEU A 1142 24.35 -48.09 -0.60
C LEU A 1142 23.29 -48.55 0.41
N MET A 1143 22.20 -47.78 0.55
CA MET A 1143 21.10 -48.08 1.47
C MET A 1143 19.87 -48.67 0.77
N ASP A 1144 19.61 -48.31 -0.48
CA ASP A 1144 18.49 -48.85 -1.26
C ASP A 1144 18.95 -49.24 -2.68
N PRO A 1145 19.22 -50.55 -2.93
CA PRO A 1145 19.53 -51.07 -4.26
C PRO A 1145 18.46 -50.78 -5.31
N SER A 1146 17.19 -50.52 -4.94
CA SER A 1146 16.14 -50.19 -5.91
C SER A 1146 16.29 -48.79 -6.52
N GLN A 1147 17.11 -47.91 -5.94
CA GLN A 1147 17.50 -46.62 -6.53
C GLN A 1147 18.64 -46.73 -7.56
N VAL A 1148 19.17 -47.93 -7.82
CA VAL A 1148 20.26 -48.13 -8.78
C VAL A 1148 19.74 -48.13 -10.22
N LEU A 1149 20.34 -47.29 -11.06
CA LEU A 1149 19.96 -47.07 -12.45
C LEU A 1149 20.68 -48.05 -13.39
N GLU A 1150 20.40 -49.34 -13.24
CA GLU A 1150 21.09 -50.47 -13.89
C GLU A 1150 21.37 -50.32 -15.39
N GLY A 1151 20.47 -49.69 -16.13
CA GLY A 1151 20.50 -49.54 -17.59
C GLY A 1151 20.86 -48.14 -18.12
N ILE A 1152 21.29 -47.22 -17.25
CA ILE A 1152 21.58 -45.81 -17.58
C ILE A 1152 22.59 -45.65 -18.74
N ASN A 1153 23.50 -46.61 -18.89
CA ASN A 1153 24.54 -46.65 -19.91
C ASN A 1153 24.03 -47.03 -21.31
N VAL A 1154 22.83 -47.63 -21.43
CA VAL A 1154 22.25 -48.14 -22.70
C VAL A 1154 21.21 -47.19 -23.31
N SER A 1155 20.91 -46.06 -22.66
CA SER A 1155 19.89 -45.12 -23.11
C SER A 1155 20.19 -44.52 -24.49
N LYS A 1156 19.36 -44.80 -25.50
CA LYS A 1156 19.51 -44.26 -26.87
C LYS A 1156 19.23 -42.75 -27.01
N ARG A 1157 19.00 -42.04 -25.90
CA ARG A 1157 18.82 -40.58 -25.88
C ARG A 1157 20.08 -39.94 -25.29
N LYS A 1158 20.58 -38.88 -25.93
CA LYS A 1158 21.73 -38.09 -25.44
C LYS A 1158 21.29 -37.13 -24.32
N GLU A 1159 20.85 -37.69 -23.20
CA GLU A 1159 20.26 -36.94 -22.08
C GLU A 1159 21.22 -36.74 -20.89
N LEU A 1160 22.28 -37.55 -20.77
CA LEU A 1160 23.39 -37.37 -19.82
C LEU A 1160 24.73 -37.25 -20.55
N GLN A 1161 25.56 -36.30 -20.11
CA GLN A 1161 26.96 -36.18 -20.51
C GLN A 1161 27.84 -36.88 -19.46
N TRP A 1162 28.70 -37.81 -19.91
CA TRP A 1162 29.53 -38.64 -19.03
C TRP A 1162 30.94 -38.05 -18.87
N PRO A 1163 31.60 -38.26 -17.71
CA PRO A 1163 32.97 -37.79 -17.48
C PRO A 1163 34.01 -38.54 -18.33
N ASP A 1164 33.77 -39.84 -18.58
CA ASP A 1164 34.55 -40.67 -19.49
C ASP A 1164 33.63 -41.72 -20.15
N GLU A 1165 33.83 -41.92 -21.45
CA GLU A 1165 33.11 -42.91 -22.26
C GLU A 1165 33.52 -44.34 -21.90
N VAL A 1166 34.76 -44.57 -21.44
CA VAL A 1166 35.21 -45.87 -20.91
C VAL A 1166 34.50 -46.19 -19.59
N ILE A 1167 34.29 -45.18 -18.73
CA ILE A 1167 33.48 -45.34 -17.52
C ILE A 1167 32.01 -45.61 -17.88
N ARG A 1168 31.44 -44.90 -18.88
CA ARG A 1168 30.07 -45.19 -19.36
C ARG A 1168 29.90 -46.64 -19.82
N LEU A 1169 30.88 -47.21 -20.53
CA LEU A 1169 30.83 -48.61 -20.98
C LEU A 1169 30.98 -49.61 -19.82
N LYS A 1170 31.71 -49.26 -18.76
CA LYS A 1170 31.89 -50.10 -17.56
C LYS A 1170 30.77 -49.94 -16.52
N ALA A 1171 30.04 -48.83 -16.53
CA ALA A 1171 28.87 -48.62 -15.69
C ALA A 1171 27.68 -49.43 -16.21
N GLY A 1172 26.83 -49.91 -15.30
CA GLY A 1172 25.57 -50.60 -15.63
C GLY A 1172 25.70 -52.11 -15.86
N ARG A 1173 24.55 -52.80 -15.76
CA ARG A 1173 24.41 -54.25 -15.52
C ARG A 1173 25.14 -55.15 -16.52
N ASN A 1174 25.18 -54.76 -17.80
CA ASN A 1174 25.88 -55.51 -18.86
C ASN A 1174 27.37 -55.73 -18.56
N SER A 1175 28.00 -54.84 -17.78
CA SER A 1175 29.42 -54.90 -17.41
C SER A 1175 29.66 -55.49 -16.01
N TRP A 1176 28.59 -55.76 -15.24
CA TRP A 1176 28.66 -56.37 -13.91
C TRP A 1176 28.60 -57.91 -13.97
N LYS A 1177 28.01 -58.49 -15.02
CA LYS A 1177 27.78 -59.94 -15.19
C LYS A 1177 26.93 -60.53 -14.06
N ASP A 1178 27.51 -61.41 -13.24
CA ASP A 1178 26.88 -62.08 -12.11
C ASP A 1178 26.91 -61.25 -10.82
N TRP A 1179 27.65 -60.12 -10.82
CA TRP A 1179 27.71 -59.16 -9.72
C TRP A 1179 26.51 -58.22 -9.76
N SER A 1180 26.01 -57.82 -8.60
CA SER A 1180 24.98 -56.78 -8.45
C SER A 1180 25.25 -55.99 -7.16
N PRO A 1181 24.95 -54.68 -7.14
CA PRO A 1181 25.12 -53.86 -5.95
C PRO A 1181 24.08 -54.23 -4.88
N GLN A 1182 24.52 -54.37 -3.63
CA GLN A 1182 23.69 -54.79 -2.49
C GLN A 1182 23.74 -53.75 -1.37
N GLU A 1183 22.71 -53.77 -0.52
CA GLU A 1183 22.62 -52.92 0.68
C GLU A 1183 23.86 -53.13 1.58
N GLY A 1184 24.42 -52.03 2.10
CA GLY A 1184 25.65 -52.03 2.89
C GLY A 1184 26.95 -51.96 2.08
N MET A 1185 26.93 -52.11 0.74
CA MET A 1185 28.13 -51.93 -0.08
C MET A 1185 28.58 -50.46 -0.09
N GLU A 1186 29.89 -50.23 0.03
CA GLU A 1186 30.49 -48.89 0.06
C GLU A 1186 31.26 -48.55 -1.22
N GLY A 1187 31.33 -47.27 -1.56
CA GLY A 1187 32.06 -46.80 -2.73
C GLY A 1187 32.28 -45.29 -2.77
N HIS A 1188 33.01 -44.85 -3.80
CA HIS A 1188 33.48 -43.49 -3.95
C HIS A 1188 32.70 -42.74 -5.04
N VAL A 1189 32.17 -41.55 -4.74
CA VAL A 1189 31.49 -40.70 -5.72
C VAL A 1189 32.52 -40.11 -6.67
N ILE A 1190 32.48 -40.52 -7.94
CA ILE A 1190 33.38 -40.06 -9.01
C ILE A 1190 32.75 -39.01 -9.92
N HIS A 1191 31.42 -38.84 -9.89
CA HIS A 1191 30.69 -37.77 -10.59
C HIS A 1191 29.30 -37.54 -9.99
N ARG A 1192 28.77 -36.32 -10.07
CA ARG A 1192 27.43 -35.95 -9.56
C ARG A 1192 26.66 -35.18 -10.64
N TRP A 1193 25.47 -35.67 -11.01
CA TRP A 1193 24.54 -34.98 -11.92
C TRP A 1193 23.35 -34.45 -11.11
N VAL A 1194 23.12 -33.13 -11.15
CA VAL A 1194 22.10 -32.42 -10.35
C VAL A 1194 20.98 -31.90 -11.27
N PRO A 1195 19.69 -31.94 -10.86
CA PRO A 1195 18.60 -31.31 -11.61
C PRO A 1195 18.88 -29.83 -11.89
N CYS A 1196 18.40 -29.34 -13.02
CA CYS A 1196 18.52 -27.93 -13.43
C CYS A 1196 19.94 -27.31 -13.47
N SER A 1197 21.03 -28.10 -13.35
CA SER A 1197 22.40 -27.56 -13.41
C SER A 1197 22.62 -26.71 -14.66
N ARG A 1198 23.23 -25.53 -14.50
CA ARG A 1198 23.53 -24.62 -15.63
C ARG A 1198 24.55 -25.22 -16.59
N ASP A 1199 25.48 -26.01 -16.08
CA ASP A 1199 26.44 -26.79 -16.86
C ASP A 1199 25.81 -28.11 -17.38
N PRO A 1200 25.88 -28.41 -18.69
CA PRO A 1200 25.44 -29.69 -19.24
C PRO A 1200 26.18 -30.92 -18.70
N SER A 1201 27.46 -30.81 -18.29
CA SER A 1201 28.26 -31.97 -17.84
C SER A 1201 27.78 -32.53 -16.49
N SER A 1202 27.21 -31.66 -15.65
CA SER A 1202 26.69 -31.95 -14.31
C SER A 1202 25.16 -31.90 -14.25
N ARG A 1203 24.44 -31.89 -15.38
CA ARG A 1203 22.96 -31.86 -15.42
C ARG A 1203 22.36 -33.25 -15.35
N SER A 1204 21.43 -33.47 -14.43
CA SER A 1204 20.58 -34.67 -14.41
C SER A 1204 19.47 -34.58 -15.45
N HIS A 1205 19.21 -35.70 -16.12
CA HIS A 1205 18.09 -35.88 -17.06
C HIS A 1205 16.73 -36.18 -16.39
N ILE A 1206 16.74 -36.45 -15.10
CA ILE A 1206 15.55 -36.67 -14.27
C ILE A 1206 15.53 -35.62 -13.15
N ASP A 1207 14.36 -35.41 -12.55
CA ASP A 1207 14.16 -34.44 -11.46
C ASP A 1207 14.66 -34.97 -10.10
N LYS A 1208 15.84 -35.60 -10.11
CA LYS A 1208 16.58 -36.11 -8.95
C LYS A 1208 18.10 -36.07 -9.22
N THR A 1209 18.90 -35.90 -8.18
CA THR A 1209 20.36 -36.06 -8.25
C THR A 1209 20.73 -37.52 -8.52
N ILE A 1210 21.68 -37.72 -9.44
CA ILE A 1210 22.31 -39.03 -9.71
C ILE A 1210 23.78 -38.94 -9.31
N LEU A 1211 24.21 -39.88 -8.48
CA LEU A 1211 25.61 -40.11 -8.13
C LEU A 1211 26.17 -41.23 -9.00
N LEU A 1212 27.35 -41.02 -9.57
CA LEU A 1212 28.15 -42.09 -10.16
C LEU A 1212 29.18 -42.54 -9.12
N VAL A 1213 29.03 -43.77 -8.65
CA VAL A 1213 29.81 -44.35 -7.55
C VAL A 1213 30.70 -45.47 -8.10
N GLN A 1214 31.98 -45.48 -7.73
CA GLN A 1214 32.86 -46.63 -7.93
C GLN A 1214 32.79 -47.54 -6.70
N ILE A 1215 32.34 -48.77 -6.90
CA ILE A 1215 32.34 -49.86 -5.91
C ILE A 1215 33.28 -50.94 -6.46
N GLU A 1216 34.38 -51.22 -5.76
CA GLU A 1216 35.45 -52.12 -6.25
C GLU A 1216 35.99 -51.71 -7.64
N ASP A 1217 35.93 -52.58 -8.65
CA ASP A 1217 36.26 -52.30 -10.05
C ASP A 1217 35.02 -51.92 -10.91
N LYS A 1218 33.84 -51.81 -10.29
CA LYS A 1218 32.56 -51.54 -10.94
C LYS A 1218 32.12 -50.09 -10.76
N TYR A 1219 31.37 -49.57 -11.73
CA TYR A 1219 30.72 -48.27 -11.64
C TYR A 1219 29.20 -48.44 -11.58
N VAL A 1220 28.58 -47.78 -10.62
CA VAL A 1220 27.16 -47.87 -10.27
C VAL A 1220 26.58 -46.45 -10.26
N ALA A 1221 25.54 -46.23 -11.06
CA ALA A 1221 24.77 -44.99 -10.99
C ALA A 1221 23.58 -45.20 -10.05
N VAL A 1222 23.43 -44.33 -9.06
CA VAL A 1222 22.38 -44.43 -8.03
C VAL A 1222 21.79 -43.05 -7.76
N VAL A 1223 20.50 -42.99 -7.45
CA VAL A 1223 19.87 -41.74 -7.00
C VAL A 1223 20.36 -41.40 -5.60
N GLU A 1224 20.65 -40.13 -5.34
CA GLU A 1224 21.21 -39.62 -4.06
C GLU A 1224 20.38 -40.02 -2.82
N THR A 1225 19.06 -40.22 -2.96
CA THR A 1225 18.17 -40.70 -1.88
C THR A 1225 18.35 -42.19 -1.53
N GLY A 1226 19.17 -42.94 -2.26
CA GLY A 1226 19.43 -44.37 -2.05
C GLY A 1226 20.76 -44.68 -1.38
N VAL A 1227 21.49 -43.66 -0.91
CA VAL A 1227 22.79 -43.80 -0.25
C VAL A 1227 22.86 -43.05 1.07
N LEU A 1228 23.80 -43.46 1.93
CA LEU A 1228 24.24 -42.74 3.12
C LEU A 1228 25.64 -42.17 2.85
N GLU A 1229 25.87 -40.89 3.15
CA GLU A 1229 27.18 -40.26 3.00
C GLU A 1229 28.05 -40.52 4.24
N LEU A 1230 29.21 -41.12 4.05
CA LEU A 1230 30.14 -41.51 5.13
C LEU A 1230 31.23 -40.46 5.39
N GLY A 1231 31.26 -39.39 4.59
CA GLY A 1231 32.24 -38.31 4.66
C GLY A 1231 33.33 -38.40 3.59
N ALA A 1232 34.36 -37.58 3.76
CA ALA A 1232 35.54 -37.56 2.90
C ALA A 1232 36.71 -38.30 3.58
N GLU A 1233 37.47 -39.07 2.80
CA GLU A 1233 38.81 -39.50 3.21
C GLU A 1233 39.80 -38.33 3.03
N VAL A 1234 40.84 -38.30 3.88
CA VAL A 1234 41.84 -37.20 3.99
C VAL A 1234 43.21 -37.68 3.50
#